data_AF-A0A838EEU2-F1
#
_entry.id   AF-A0A838EEU2-F1
#
_cell.length_a   1.000
_cell.length_b   1.000
_cell.length_c   1.000
_cell.angle_alpha   90.00
_cell.angle_beta   90.00
_cell.angle_gamma   90.00
#
_symmetry.space_group_name_H-M   'P 1'
#
loop_
_entity.id
_entity.type
_entity.pdbx_description
1 polymer ?
#
loop_
_entity_poly.entity_id
_entity_poly.type
_entity_poly.pdbx_seq_one_letter_code
_entity_poly.pdbx_strand_id
1 'polypeptide(L)'
;MRPSHSMFRRLDSGLLEATEAAQAPRTGLERFTTGVKRVLIGSPIATIQAEHERLTKFKALAVLSSDAISSVAYATEAILATLIIAGSGNLGYTLLICFAIVALLGIVALSYRQTIPAYPNGGGSYIVAKDNLGTVPGLVAAASLMIDYVLTVSVSISAGVLALATLFSSLQPYVVPIDVALVVLITVVNLRGVRESGSVFSIPTYVFIVSAFLLILVGIVEAFIGNHQRIVGNFHPAAQLEPLSLFLILRAFAAGCSAMTGVEAISNGIPAFKKPEPRNAAITLTWMAVILGSLFIGITILALSFGIEPSVNGNPTVIGQLAQTVFHGPLTFMYPVFQISTLFILTLAANTSYSDFPRLSSLLARDHFLPHQFAFRGDRLAFSIGIIVLAILAGLLLVVFKGDTTTLLNLYAVGVFMSFTLSQTGMVRHWWHLRKEQPSARRSMVINGLGALATLIVALVISVTKFFEGAWVVVLLIPLIILMFLGIRSHYLRVERERTTDLPISPKDIQHRLIVPIIELDKAARQSLAYARSISPRVTAVYIKCDTKRAESLDNQWKEWHDSLTEAERVPLDIIDAGGHSLVRSLLKYIDTTREQHTDETVTVILPEVATRSLFAQIFAHSKTFRLKFALFFRPEIIVTSVPWYEQKSNMPARARDIHHRFIVPVSELDRATLQSLAYARSISPHVIAVHVAIDPHDIETLHEKWTRLQKYMTKKEETQLIIIESPYRSLTRPLLSYVETVRELHLEETLTVILPEFVVAHWWEYFLHNQTALQLKRSLSALPGLVVTDIPQHIQRKAQK
;
A
#
# COMPACT_ATOMS: atom_id res chain seq x y z
N MET A 1 35.59 10.13 -8.10
CA MET A 1 35.76 11.60 -8.16
C MET A 1 34.39 12.27 -8.11
N ARG A 2 34.35 13.53 -7.66
CA ARG A 2 33.28 14.09 -6.80
C ARG A 2 31.97 14.43 -7.55
N PRO A 3 30.83 13.76 -7.28
CA PRO A 3 29.53 14.38 -7.53
C PRO A 3 29.44 15.69 -6.73
N SER A 4 28.77 16.72 -7.26
CA SER A 4 28.70 18.03 -6.61
C SER A 4 28.25 17.86 -5.15
N HIS A 5 29.02 18.42 -4.21
CA HIS A 5 28.79 18.28 -2.77
C HIS A 5 27.38 18.73 -2.32
N SER A 6 26.67 19.47 -3.17
CA SER A 6 25.30 19.94 -2.93
C SER A 6 24.22 18.88 -3.16
N MET A 7 24.43 17.90 -4.05
CA MET A 7 23.38 16.94 -4.44
C MET A 7 23.50 15.60 -3.71
N PHE A 8 24.73 15.12 -3.48
CA PHE A 8 24.97 13.82 -2.84
C PHE A 8 25.99 13.94 -1.72
N ARG A 9 25.67 13.33 -0.58
CA ARG A 9 26.62 13.11 0.52
C ARG A 9 27.20 11.71 0.37
N ARG A 10 28.52 11.56 0.49
CA ARG A 10 29.16 10.23 0.42
C ARG A 10 29.17 9.60 1.80
N LEU A 11 28.67 8.37 1.90
CA LEU A 11 28.71 7.57 3.13
C LEU A 11 29.89 6.59 3.09
N ASP A 12 30.07 5.88 1.96
CA ASP A 12 31.16 4.91 1.76
C ASP A 12 31.60 4.80 0.27
N SER A 13 32.50 3.88 -0.08
CA SER A 13 32.80 3.52 -1.46
C SER A 13 31.60 2.87 -2.13
N GLY A 14 31.02 3.56 -3.11
CA GLY A 14 29.82 3.09 -3.81
C GLY A 14 28.51 3.34 -3.05
N LEU A 15 28.54 3.98 -1.88
CA LEU A 15 27.34 4.35 -1.12
C LEU A 15 27.21 5.87 -1.02
N LEU A 16 26.14 6.40 -1.60
CA LEU A 16 25.79 7.82 -1.63
C LEU A 16 24.45 8.04 -0.94
N GLU A 17 24.27 9.17 -0.28
CA GLU A 17 23.00 9.64 0.27
C GLU A 17 22.51 10.84 -0.54
N ALA A 18 21.27 10.78 -1.02
CA ALA A 18 20.65 11.86 -1.77
C ALA A 18 20.19 12.98 -0.84
N THR A 19 20.77 14.17 -0.98
CA THR A 19 20.38 15.37 -0.22
C THR A 19 18.98 15.90 -0.62
N GLU A 20 18.42 16.84 0.14
CA GLU A 20 17.17 17.52 -0.24
C GLU A 20 17.25 18.20 -1.62
N ALA A 21 18.41 18.75 -1.97
CA ALA A 21 18.62 19.39 -3.27
C ALA A 21 18.49 18.40 -4.44
N ALA A 22 18.99 17.17 -4.26
CA ALA A 22 18.82 16.10 -5.25
C ALA A 22 17.37 15.64 -5.42
N GLN A 23 16.48 16.03 -4.51
CA GLN A 23 15.07 15.64 -4.49
C GLN A 23 14.12 16.81 -4.73
N ALA A 24 14.64 17.99 -5.07
CA ALA A 24 13.83 19.16 -5.39
C ALA A 24 13.01 18.96 -6.68
N PRO A 25 11.77 19.50 -6.74
CA PRO A 25 10.94 19.46 -7.95
C PRO A 25 11.61 20.26 -9.10
N ARG A 26 11.62 19.67 -10.30
CA ARG A 26 12.37 20.19 -11.45
C ARG A 26 11.51 21.04 -12.37
N THR A 27 10.25 20.64 -12.60
CA THR A 27 9.33 21.34 -13.51
C THR A 27 8.38 22.30 -12.76
N GLY A 28 7.78 23.26 -13.47
CA GLY A 28 6.78 24.17 -12.88
C GLY A 28 5.54 23.43 -12.37
N LEU A 29 5.12 22.38 -13.08
CA LEU A 29 3.99 21.52 -12.71
C LEU A 29 4.32 20.64 -11.50
N GLU A 30 5.55 20.15 -11.40
CA GLU A 30 6.04 19.48 -10.19
C GLU A 30 6.12 20.43 -8.99
N ARG A 31 6.52 21.69 -9.19
CA ARG A 31 6.52 22.70 -8.12
C ARG A 31 5.12 22.98 -7.62
N PHE A 32 4.13 23.10 -8.51
CA PHE A 32 2.73 23.28 -8.13
C PHE A 32 2.18 22.06 -7.38
N THR A 33 2.33 20.85 -7.93
CA THR A 33 1.85 19.62 -7.28
C THR A 33 2.55 19.36 -5.95
N THR A 34 3.87 19.60 -5.87
CA THR A 34 4.62 19.52 -4.61
C THR A 34 4.16 20.61 -3.63
N GLY A 35 3.80 21.80 -4.11
CA GLY A 35 3.22 22.88 -3.29
C GLY A 35 1.86 22.49 -2.69
N VAL A 36 0.93 22.02 -3.51
CA VAL A 36 -0.38 21.50 -3.06
C VAL A 36 -0.19 20.34 -2.09
N LYS A 37 0.70 19.39 -2.42
CA LYS A 37 1.05 18.28 -1.53
C LYS A 37 1.65 18.78 -0.21
N ARG A 38 2.51 19.81 -0.20
CA ARG A 38 3.04 20.40 1.03
C ARG A 38 1.97 21.12 1.85
N VAL A 39 0.97 21.73 1.24
CA VAL A 39 -0.15 22.36 2.00
C VAL A 39 -1.06 21.29 2.61
N LEU A 40 -1.40 20.25 1.83
CA LEU A 40 -2.33 19.22 2.26
C LEU A 40 -1.69 18.15 3.16
N ILE A 41 -0.46 17.73 2.86
CA ILE A 41 0.25 16.61 3.52
C ILE A 41 1.45 17.10 4.33
N GLY A 42 2.03 18.26 4.02
CA GLY A 42 3.20 18.81 4.71
C GLY A 42 4.55 18.38 4.09
N SER A 43 5.64 19.00 4.53
CA SER A 43 7.02 18.69 4.08
C SER A 43 7.44 17.23 4.35
N PRO A 44 8.19 16.57 3.45
CA PRO A 44 8.71 15.21 3.63
C PRO A 44 9.55 15.05 4.89
N ILE A 45 9.53 13.87 5.52
CA ILE A 45 10.32 13.52 6.70
C ILE A 45 11.38 12.48 6.31
N ALA A 46 12.63 12.67 6.73
CA ALA A 46 13.71 11.73 6.45
C ALA A 46 13.54 10.42 7.24
N THR A 47 13.91 9.29 6.64
CA THR A 47 13.76 7.95 7.23
C THR A 47 14.52 7.78 8.56
N ILE A 48 15.64 8.47 8.79
CA ILE A 48 16.41 8.42 10.04
C ILE A 48 15.64 9.06 11.22
N GLN A 49 14.79 10.05 10.94
CA GLN A 49 13.90 10.62 11.96
C GLN A 49 12.75 9.66 12.31
N ALA A 50 12.63 8.51 11.64
CA ALA A 50 11.53 7.57 11.83
C ALA A 50 11.50 6.91 13.22
N GLU A 51 12.64 6.71 13.86
CA GLU A 51 12.77 5.86 15.06
C GLU A 51 12.38 6.50 16.40
N HIS A 52 12.05 7.80 16.42
CA HIS A 52 12.16 8.60 17.65
C HIS A 52 10.89 8.89 18.45
N GLU A 53 9.77 8.18 18.26
CA GLU A 53 8.59 8.39 19.13
C GLU A 53 7.88 7.11 19.56
N ARG A 54 8.41 6.47 20.62
CA ARG A 54 7.78 5.33 21.29
C ARG A 54 6.81 5.78 22.38
N LEU A 55 5.63 5.18 22.42
CA LEU A 55 4.54 5.47 23.35
C LEU A 55 4.83 4.92 24.76
N THR A 56 4.59 5.75 25.77
CA THR A 56 4.48 5.32 27.17
C THR A 56 3.19 4.53 27.39
N LYS A 57 3.12 3.65 28.41
CA LYS A 57 1.90 2.89 28.76
C LYS A 57 0.62 3.73 28.83
N PHE A 58 0.71 4.95 29.39
CA PHE A 58 -0.41 5.90 29.50
C PHE A 58 -0.90 6.34 28.11
N LYS A 59 -0.03 6.97 27.30
CA LYS A 59 -0.35 7.33 25.91
C LYS A 59 -0.79 6.14 25.07
N ALA A 60 -0.17 4.98 25.25
CA ALA A 60 -0.49 3.77 24.50
C ALA A 60 -1.87 3.20 24.85
N LEU A 61 -2.28 3.22 26.13
CA LEU A 61 -3.66 2.87 26.51
C LEU A 61 -4.65 3.80 25.80
N ALA A 62 -4.41 5.11 25.84
CA ALA A 62 -5.34 6.06 25.24
C ALA A 62 -5.48 5.94 23.72
N VAL A 63 -4.39 5.60 23.02
CA VAL A 63 -4.35 5.55 21.54
C VAL A 63 -4.68 4.17 20.98
N LEU A 64 -4.20 3.09 21.61
CA LEU A 64 -4.39 1.72 21.11
C LEU A 64 -5.58 0.99 21.75
N SER A 65 -6.20 1.58 22.77
CA SER A 65 -7.40 1.02 23.40
C SER A 65 -8.66 1.85 23.14
N SER A 66 -8.56 2.96 22.40
CA SER A 66 -9.72 3.79 22.06
C SER A 66 -10.78 2.97 21.33
N ASP A 67 -10.37 2.11 20.40
CA ASP A 67 -11.26 1.20 19.67
C ASP A 67 -12.07 0.33 20.63
N ALA A 68 -11.40 -0.52 21.40
CA ALA A 68 -12.04 -1.42 22.37
C ALA A 68 -12.89 -0.70 23.43
N ILE A 69 -12.39 0.41 24.00
CA ILE A 69 -13.10 1.15 25.06
C ILE A 69 -14.33 1.88 24.48
N SER A 70 -14.24 2.39 23.25
CA SER A 70 -15.35 3.11 22.60
C SER A 70 -16.53 2.20 22.27
N SER A 71 -16.31 0.89 22.10
CA SER A 71 -17.37 -0.08 21.76
C SER A 71 -18.49 -0.15 22.79
N VAL A 72 -18.26 0.30 24.02
CA VAL A 72 -19.29 0.43 25.06
C VAL A 72 -20.39 1.43 24.68
N ALA A 73 -20.08 2.40 23.81
CA ALA A 73 -21.04 3.42 23.37
C ALA A 73 -22.23 2.82 22.61
N TYR A 74 -22.06 1.68 21.93
CA TYR A 74 -23.09 1.05 21.11
C TYR A 74 -23.41 -0.41 21.49
N ALA A 75 -22.53 -1.11 22.22
CA ALA A 75 -22.73 -2.54 22.49
C ALA A 75 -23.96 -2.82 23.37
N THR A 76 -24.20 -2.02 24.40
CA THR A 76 -25.37 -2.16 25.29
C THR A 76 -26.66 -1.94 24.50
N GLU A 77 -26.66 -0.92 23.65
CA GLU A 77 -27.77 -0.59 22.75
C GLU A 77 -28.08 -1.74 21.80
N ALA A 78 -27.05 -2.37 21.22
CA ALA A 78 -27.21 -3.51 20.32
C ALA A 78 -27.87 -4.73 20.99
N ILE A 79 -27.58 -5.00 22.28
CA ILE A 79 -28.24 -6.07 23.04
C ILE A 79 -29.72 -5.73 23.28
N LEU A 80 -29.99 -4.52 23.75
CA LEU A 80 -31.36 -4.06 24.05
C LEU A 80 -32.24 -4.04 22.79
N ALA A 81 -31.72 -3.50 21.68
CA ALA A 81 -32.42 -3.44 20.40
C ALA A 81 -32.77 -4.84 19.87
N THR A 82 -31.96 -5.85 20.17
CA THR A 82 -32.24 -7.23 19.77
C THR A 82 -33.27 -7.90 20.68
N LEU A 83 -33.19 -7.69 22.01
CA LEU A 83 -34.07 -8.34 22.98
C LEU A 83 -35.45 -7.72 23.08
N ILE A 84 -35.60 -6.41 22.81
CA ILE A 84 -36.89 -5.72 22.93
C ILE A 84 -37.97 -6.31 22.00
N ILE A 85 -37.56 -6.97 20.90
CA ILE A 85 -38.44 -7.68 19.96
C ILE A 85 -39.20 -8.83 20.65
N ALA A 86 -38.62 -9.45 21.69
CA ALA A 86 -39.31 -10.45 22.52
C ALA A 86 -40.17 -9.85 23.63
N GLY A 87 -40.39 -8.55 23.62
CA GLY A 87 -41.15 -7.83 24.64
C GLY A 87 -40.29 -7.37 25.82
N SER A 88 -40.71 -6.27 26.44
CA SER A 88 -39.93 -5.56 27.45
C SER A 88 -39.72 -6.34 28.76
N GLY A 89 -40.57 -7.34 29.05
CA GLY A 89 -40.41 -8.23 30.21
C GLY A 89 -39.17 -9.13 30.15
N ASN A 90 -38.55 -9.28 28.98
CA ASN A 90 -37.38 -10.14 28.78
C ASN A 90 -36.04 -9.37 28.80
N LEU A 91 -36.07 -8.04 28.97
CA LEU A 91 -34.86 -7.22 28.97
C LEU A 91 -33.93 -7.53 30.17
N GLY A 92 -34.42 -8.19 31.22
CA GLY A 92 -33.59 -8.67 32.34
C GLY A 92 -32.48 -9.65 31.92
N TYR A 93 -32.64 -10.39 30.82
CA TYR A 93 -31.60 -11.30 30.30
C TYR A 93 -30.35 -10.56 29.78
N THR A 94 -30.45 -9.26 29.51
CA THR A 94 -29.33 -8.39 29.09
C THR A 94 -28.16 -8.49 30.06
N LEU A 95 -28.42 -8.55 31.38
CA LEU A 95 -27.37 -8.63 32.40
C LEU A 95 -26.59 -9.94 32.34
N LEU A 96 -27.28 -11.07 32.14
CA LEU A 96 -26.64 -12.38 31.98
C LEU A 96 -25.77 -12.43 30.72
N ILE A 97 -26.28 -11.86 29.62
CA ILE A 97 -25.53 -11.74 28.36
C ILE A 97 -24.29 -10.88 28.54
N CYS A 98 -24.40 -9.75 29.25
CA CYS A 98 -23.28 -8.87 29.57
C CYS A 98 -22.17 -9.60 30.33
N PHE A 99 -22.52 -10.35 31.39
CA PHE A 99 -21.53 -11.14 32.14
C PHE A 99 -20.86 -12.22 31.28
N ALA A 100 -21.61 -12.88 30.39
CA ALA A 100 -21.05 -13.86 29.46
C ALA A 100 -20.03 -13.22 28.50
N ILE A 101 -20.32 -12.02 27.97
CA ILE A 101 -19.42 -11.27 27.09
C ILE A 101 -18.16 -10.81 27.84
N VAL A 102 -18.29 -10.33 29.07
CA VAL A 102 -17.11 -9.93 29.88
C VAL A 102 -16.24 -11.14 30.25
N ALA A 103 -16.85 -12.29 30.52
CA ALA A 103 -16.10 -13.53 30.73
C ALA A 103 -15.32 -13.93 29.45
N LEU A 104 -15.96 -13.81 28.28
CA LEU A 104 -15.31 -14.07 26.99
C LEU A 104 -14.17 -13.07 26.73
N LEU A 105 -14.36 -11.78 27.03
CA LEU A 105 -13.30 -10.76 26.97
C LEU A 105 -12.10 -11.15 27.85
N GLY A 106 -12.35 -11.66 29.06
CA GLY A 106 -11.30 -12.16 29.95
C GLY A 106 -10.51 -13.32 29.33
N ILE A 107 -11.19 -14.28 28.71
CA ILE A 107 -10.55 -15.41 28.01
C ILE A 107 -9.67 -14.89 26.85
N VAL A 108 -10.21 -14.02 26.00
CA VAL A 108 -9.50 -13.45 24.85
C VAL A 108 -8.30 -12.62 25.31
N ALA A 109 -8.45 -11.76 26.33
CA ALA A 109 -7.36 -10.94 26.88
C ALA A 109 -6.24 -11.81 27.45
N LEU A 110 -6.57 -12.88 28.17
CA LEU A 110 -5.56 -13.84 28.69
C LEU A 110 -4.82 -14.57 27.57
N SER A 111 -5.51 -14.92 26.49
CA SER A 111 -4.89 -15.52 25.30
C SER A 111 -3.92 -14.55 24.62
N TYR A 112 -4.35 -13.32 24.31
CA TYR A 112 -3.48 -12.31 23.68
C TYR A 112 -2.30 -11.90 24.56
N ARG A 113 -2.44 -11.93 25.88
CA ARG A 113 -1.32 -11.71 26.82
C ARG A 113 -0.20 -12.74 26.65
N GLN A 114 -0.49 -13.93 26.13
CA GLN A 114 0.50 -14.95 25.78
C GLN A 114 1.06 -14.79 24.36
N THR A 115 0.25 -14.30 23.43
CA THR A 115 0.68 -14.03 22.04
C THR A 115 1.70 -12.89 21.97
N ILE A 116 1.49 -11.81 22.74
CA ILE A 116 2.36 -10.61 22.77
C ILE A 116 3.85 -10.94 22.98
N PRO A 117 4.27 -11.72 24.00
CA PRO A 117 5.68 -12.06 24.19
C PRO A 117 6.22 -13.05 23.14
N ALA A 118 5.37 -13.89 22.54
CA ALA A 118 5.78 -14.83 21.49
C ALA A 118 6.05 -14.12 20.14
N TYR A 119 5.37 -12.99 19.88
CA TYR A 119 5.47 -12.20 18.66
C TYR A 119 5.81 -10.73 18.96
N PRO A 120 7.05 -10.41 19.42
CA PRO A 120 7.42 -9.08 19.89
C PRO A 120 7.44 -8.00 18.79
N ASN A 121 7.65 -8.41 17.54
CA ASN A 121 7.68 -7.50 16.39
C ASN A 121 6.28 -7.05 15.94
N GLY A 122 5.23 -7.50 16.64
CA GLY A 122 3.85 -7.36 16.16
C GLY A 122 3.59 -8.26 14.95
N GLY A 123 2.32 -8.34 14.56
CA GLY A 123 1.92 -9.23 13.47
C GLY A 123 0.45 -9.65 13.47
N GLY A 124 -0.21 -9.47 14.61
CA GLY A 124 -1.64 -9.75 14.75
C GLY A 124 -2.01 -11.20 14.44
N SER A 125 -3.31 -11.41 14.25
CA SER A 125 -3.85 -12.72 13.88
C SER A 125 -3.30 -13.24 12.54
N TYR A 126 -2.86 -12.36 11.63
CA TYR A 126 -2.31 -12.75 10.33
C TYR A 126 -0.99 -13.53 10.47
N ILE A 127 0.02 -12.94 11.11
CA ILE A 127 1.35 -13.57 11.22
C ILE A 127 1.26 -14.85 12.05
N VAL A 128 0.53 -14.81 13.17
CA VAL A 128 0.33 -15.98 14.04
C VAL A 128 -0.32 -17.13 13.28
N ALA A 129 -1.38 -16.88 12.52
CA ALA A 129 -2.03 -17.92 11.73
C ALA A 129 -1.15 -18.40 10.56
N LYS A 130 -0.46 -17.50 9.87
CA LYS A 130 0.42 -17.85 8.74
C LYS A 130 1.58 -18.75 9.18
N ASP A 131 2.28 -18.37 10.26
CA ASP A 131 3.48 -19.08 10.72
C ASP A 131 3.16 -20.45 11.31
N ASN A 132 2.00 -20.61 11.95
CA ASN A 132 1.64 -21.87 12.64
C ASN A 132 0.68 -22.76 11.84
N LEU A 133 -0.28 -22.20 11.11
CA LEU A 133 -1.32 -22.96 10.40
C LEU A 133 -1.10 -23.02 8.88
N GLY A 134 -0.27 -22.14 8.33
CA GLY A 134 0.05 -22.06 6.91
C GLY A 134 -0.64 -20.90 6.19
N THR A 135 -0.41 -20.80 4.89
CA THR A 135 -0.80 -19.62 4.10
C THR A 135 -2.29 -19.36 4.08
N VAL A 136 -3.13 -20.35 3.73
CA VAL A 136 -4.57 -20.13 3.53
C VAL A 136 -5.26 -19.69 4.84
N PRO A 137 -5.05 -20.35 5.99
CA PRO A 137 -5.56 -19.84 7.28
C PRO A 137 -5.07 -18.42 7.60
N GLY A 138 -3.80 -18.12 7.30
CA GLY A 138 -3.27 -16.75 7.40
C GLY A 138 -4.07 -15.75 6.55
N LEU A 139 -4.33 -16.07 5.28
CA LEU A 139 -5.11 -15.19 4.40
C LEU A 139 -6.56 -15.01 4.85
N VAL A 140 -7.18 -16.03 5.46
CA VAL A 140 -8.52 -15.88 6.08
C VAL A 140 -8.47 -14.87 7.22
N ALA A 141 -7.46 -14.97 8.10
CA ALA A 141 -7.27 -14.01 9.18
C ALA A 141 -7.02 -12.58 8.65
N ALA A 142 -6.19 -12.43 7.60
CA ALA A 142 -5.92 -11.14 6.98
C ALA A 142 -7.15 -10.52 6.31
N ALA A 143 -7.89 -11.30 5.50
CA ALA A 143 -9.10 -10.84 4.85
C ALA A 143 -10.16 -10.40 5.88
N SER A 144 -10.30 -11.17 6.97
CA SER A 144 -11.20 -10.84 8.08
C SER A 144 -10.81 -9.52 8.76
N LEU A 145 -9.52 -9.33 9.08
CA LEU A 145 -9.01 -8.09 9.66
C LEU A 145 -9.14 -6.88 8.71
N MET A 146 -8.94 -7.06 7.40
CA MET A 146 -9.10 -5.96 6.44
C MET A 146 -10.54 -5.48 6.35
N ILE A 147 -11.52 -6.41 6.37
CA ILE A 147 -12.95 -6.07 6.43
C ILE A 147 -13.25 -5.38 7.76
N ASP A 148 -12.74 -5.93 8.86
CA ASP A 148 -12.92 -5.38 10.20
C ASP A 148 -12.42 -3.94 10.31
N TYR A 149 -11.23 -3.62 9.79
CA TYR A 149 -10.73 -2.25 9.82
C TYR A 149 -11.60 -1.27 9.02
N VAL A 150 -12.11 -1.69 7.86
CA VAL A 150 -13.03 -0.88 7.05
C VAL A 150 -14.32 -0.62 7.83
N LEU A 151 -14.89 -1.66 8.46
CA LEU A 151 -16.12 -1.55 9.25
C LEU A 151 -15.91 -0.75 10.54
N THR A 152 -14.75 -0.88 11.21
CA THR A 152 -14.40 -0.10 12.40
C THR A 152 -14.44 1.40 12.11
N VAL A 153 -13.92 1.84 10.95
CA VAL A 153 -13.99 3.25 10.54
C VAL A 153 -15.45 3.66 10.33
N SER A 154 -16.23 2.89 9.56
CA SER A 154 -17.63 3.23 9.28
C SER A 154 -18.50 3.24 10.54
N VAL A 155 -18.43 2.19 11.37
CA VAL A 155 -19.21 2.06 12.61
C VAL A 155 -18.84 3.15 13.60
N SER A 156 -17.54 3.39 13.83
CA SER A 156 -17.11 4.35 14.85
C SER A 156 -17.47 5.79 14.44
N ILE A 157 -17.27 6.15 13.17
CA ILE A 157 -17.61 7.50 12.69
C ILE A 157 -19.13 7.73 12.78
N SER A 158 -19.92 6.79 12.28
CA SER A 158 -21.38 6.85 12.33
C SER A 158 -21.90 6.94 13.76
N ALA A 159 -21.40 6.10 14.69
CA ALA A 159 -21.77 6.15 16.10
C ALA A 159 -21.34 7.45 16.78
N GLY A 160 -20.16 7.98 16.43
CA GLY A 160 -19.66 9.24 16.96
C GLY A 160 -20.51 10.43 16.53
N VAL A 161 -20.90 10.48 15.26
CA VAL A 161 -21.78 11.51 14.72
C VAL A 161 -23.20 11.38 15.28
N LEU A 162 -23.69 10.17 15.56
CA LEU A 162 -24.95 9.98 16.28
C LEU A 162 -24.90 10.50 17.73
N ALA A 163 -23.77 10.35 18.44
CA ALA A 163 -23.59 10.99 19.75
C ALA A 163 -23.68 12.53 19.63
N LEU A 164 -23.05 13.11 18.60
CA LEU A 164 -23.16 14.54 18.32
C LEU A 164 -24.60 14.96 17.96
N ALA A 165 -25.32 14.17 17.17
CA ALA A 165 -26.70 14.43 16.77
C ALA A 165 -27.70 14.20 17.92
N THR A 166 -27.32 13.40 18.94
CA THR A 166 -28.05 13.27 20.21
C THR A 166 -27.94 14.56 21.03
N LEU A 167 -26.77 15.22 21.00
CA LEU A 167 -26.57 16.52 21.64
C LEU A 167 -27.26 17.66 20.88
N PHE A 168 -27.17 17.66 19.54
CA PHE A 168 -27.77 18.67 18.66
C PHE A 168 -28.69 18.02 17.62
N SER A 169 -29.98 17.89 17.95
CA SER A 169 -30.98 17.24 17.10
C SER A 169 -31.15 17.89 15.72
N SER A 170 -30.76 19.15 15.53
CA SER A 170 -30.75 19.82 14.22
C SER A 170 -29.75 19.21 13.22
N LEU A 171 -28.79 18.40 13.68
CA LEU A 171 -27.79 17.76 12.83
C LEU A 171 -28.26 16.43 12.23
N GLN A 172 -29.42 15.89 12.62
CA GLN A 172 -29.96 14.61 12.12
C GLN A 172 -30.00 14.52 10.57
N PRO A 173 -30.43 15.55 9.81
CA PRO A 173 -30.44 15.47 8.34
C PRO A 173 -29.04 15.44 7.71
N TYR A 174 -28.00 15.80 8.47
CA TYR A 174 -26.63 15.98 7.99
C TYR A 174 -25.68 14.89 8.48
N VAL A 175 -26.17 13.81 9.10
CA VAL A 175 -25.33 12.71 9.62
C VAL A 175 -24.38 12.17 8.55
N VAL A 176 -24.89 11.75 7.38
CA VAL A 176 -24.04 11.18 6.31
C VAL A 176 -23.01 12.18 5.75
N PRO A 177 -23.35 13.44 5.43
CA PRO A 177 -22.35 14.44 5.07
C PRO A 177 -21.28 14.66 6.14
N ILE A 178 -21.66 14.69 7.42
CA ILE A 178 -20.72 14.87 8.54
C ILE A 178 -19.81 13.64 8.68
N ASP A 179 -20.34 12.42 8.53
CA ASP A 179 -19.57 11.18 8.54
C ASP A 179 -18.46 11.21 7.48
N VAL A 180 -18.83 11.51 6.23
CA VAL A 180 -17.87 11.58 5.11
C VAL A 180 -16.85 12.69 5.33
N ALA A 181 -17.28 13.86 5.83
CA ALA A 181 -16.37 14.96 6.15
C ALA A 181 -15.35 14.57 7.23
N LEU A 182 -15.79 13.82 8.26
CA LEU A 182 -14.93 13.35 9.34
C LEU A 182 -13.93 12.29 8.84
N VAL A 183 -14.37 11.35 7.99
CA VAL A 183 -13.48 10.39 7.30
C VAL A 183 -12.40 11.12 6.47
N VAL A 184 -12.78 12.14 5.71
CA VAL A 184 -11.82 12.96 4.93
C VAL A 184 -10.85 13.68 5.87
N LEU A 185 -11.33 14.26 6.97
CA LEU A 185 -10.49 14.95 7.95
C LEU A 185 -9.44 14.00 8.55
N ILE A 186 -9.85 12.82 9.02
CA ILE A 186 -8.95 11.80 9.59
C ILE A 186 -7.96 11.29 8.54
N THR A 187 -8.41 11.14 7.29
CA THR A 187 -7.55 10.75 6.17
C THR A 187 -6.45 11.78 5.95
N VAL A 188 -6.78 13.08 5.96
CA VAL A 188 -5.77 14.15 5.84
C VAL A 188 -4.80 14.14 7.01
N VAL A 189 -5.28 13.97 8.25
CA VAL A 189 -4.43 13.88 9.45
C VAL A 189 -3.45 12.71 9.35
N ASN A 190 -3.91 11.54 8.92
CA ASN A 190 -3.07 10.34 8.76
C ASN A 190 -2.08 10.46 7.60
N LEU A 191 -2.49 11.06 6.48
CA LEU A 191 -1.57 11.34 5.37
C LEU A 191 -0.49 12.35 5.76
N ARG A 192 -0.83 13.36 6.58
CA ARG A 192 0.13 14.33 7.14
C ARG A 192 1.18 13.70 8.05
N GLY A 193 0.93 12.48 8.54
CA GLY A 193 1.84 11.77 9.43
C GLY A 193 2.16 12.58 10.69
N VAL A 194 1.14 13.23 11.27
CA VAL A 194 1.29 14.02 12.50
C VAL A 194 1.72 13.06 13.61
N ARG A 195 3.01 13.00 13.92
CA ARG A 195 3.57 12.08 14.92
C ARG A 195 3.31 12.51 16.37
N GLU A 196 3.07 13.81 16.60
CA GLU A 196 2.66 14.38 17.90
C GLU A 196 1.31 13.89 18.45
N SER A 197 0.58 13.17 17.61
CA SER A 197 -0.70 12.51 17.86
C SER A 197 -0.80 11.85 19.23
N GLY A 198 0.23 11.15 19.72
CA GLY A 198 0.12 10.38 20.96
C GLY A 198 -0.23 11.20 22.22
N SER A 199 0.07 12.51 22.25
CA SER A 199 -0.31 13.39 23.37
C SER A 199 -1.65 14.06 23.14
N VAL A 200 -1.86 14.66 21.96
CA VAL A 200 -3.11 15.31 21.55
C VAL A 200 -4.29 14.34 21.56
N PHE A 201 -4.07 13.09 21.17
CA PHE A 201 -5.07 12.02 21.16
C PHE A 201 -5.30 11.34 22.51
N SER A 202 -4.42 11.55 23.49
CA SER A 202 -4.61 10.93 24.82
C SER A 202 -5.66 11.63 25.67
N ILE A 203 -5.80 12.96 25.50
CA ILE A 203 -6.69 13.79 26.32
C ILE A 203 -8.16 13.37 26.15
N PRO A 204 -8.73 13.27 24.94
CA PRO A 204 -10.15 12.96 24.79
C PRO A 204 -10.51 11.56 25.31
N THR A 205 -9.63 10.58 25.14
CA THR A 205 -9.84 9.22 25.66
C THR A 205 -9.96 9.20 27.18
N TYR A 206 -9.08 9.91 27.89
CA TYR A 206 -9.18 9.97 29.36
C TYR A 206 -10.36 10.80 29.84
N VAL A 207 -10.72 11.87 29.13
CA VAL A 207 -11.96 12.61 29.42
C VAL A 207 -13.18 11.70 29.30
N PHE A 208 -13.26 10.87 28.25
CA PHE A 208 -14.33 9.89 28.10
C PHE A 208 -14.31 8.86 29.23
N ILE A 209 -13.16 8.23 29.51
CA ILE A 209 -13.07 7.21 30.57
C ILE A 209 -13.50 7.78 31.93
N VAL A 210 -12.99 8.96 32.30
CA VAL A 210 -13.33 9.59 33.59
C VAL A 210 -14.80 10.00 33.64
N SER A 211 -15.35 10.60 32.58
CA SER A 211 -16.75 10.99 32.53
C SER A 211 -17.70 9.79 32.49
N ALA A 212 -17.32 8.68 31.85
CA ALA A 212 -18.07 7.43 31.86
C ALA A 212 -18.08 6.77 33.25
N PHE A 213 -16.94 6.74 33.96
CA PHE A 213 -16.92 6.27 35.35
C PHE A 213 -17.69 7.20 36.29
N LEU A 214 -17.66 8.52 36.05
CA LEU A 214 -18.48 9.48 36.79
C LEU A 214 -19.97 9.23 36.55
N LEU A 215 -20.37 9.00 35.29
CA LEU A 215 -21.74 8.63 34.92
C LEU A 215 -22.18 7.38 35.67
N ILE A 216 -21.33 6.35 35.72
CA ILE A 216 -21.61 5.11 36.43
C ILE A 216 -21.74 5.37 37.94
N LEU A 217 -20.80 6.11 38.53
CA LEU A 217 -20.79 6.38 39.97
C LEU A 217 -22.03 7.18 40.40
N VAL A 218 -22.31 8.29 39.73
CA VAL A 218 -23.47 9.15 40.02
C VAL A 218 -24.76 8.39 39.76
N GLY A 219 -24.85 7.66 38.64
CA GLY A 219 -26.02 6.86 38.31
C GLY A 219 -26.30 5.74 39.32
N ILE A 220 -25.27 5.06 39.85
CA ILE A 220 -25.44 4.04 40.91
C ILE A 220 -25.94 4.68 42.20
N VAL A 221 -25.38 5.82 42.60
CA VAL A 221 -25.81 6.55 43.80
C VAL A 221 -27.26 7.00 43.65
N GLU A 222 -27.63 7.58 42.51
CA GLU A 222 -28.99 8.04 42.26
C GLU A 222 -29.99 6.88 42.16
N ALA A 223 -29.66 5.84 41.40
CA ALA A 223 -30.54 4.70 41.20
C ALA A 223 -30.77 3.94 42.51
N PHE A 224 -29.72 3.57 43.24
CA PHE A 224 -29.85 2.63 44.37
C PHE A 224 -29.89 3.29 45.75
N ILE A 225 -29.24 4.45 45.94
CA ILE A 225 -29.22 5.15 47.24
C ILE A 225 -30.32 6.22 47.30
N GLY A 226 -30.46 7.01 46.23
CA GLY A 226 -31.48 8.07 46.16
C GLY A 226 -32.88 7.50 45.96
N ASN A 227 -33.11 6.85 44.82
CA ASN A 227 -34.44 6.47 44.35
C ASN A 227 -34.82 5.00 44.61
N HIS A 228 -33.94 4.20 45.21
CA HIS A 228 -34.16 2.77 45.51
C HIS A 228 -34.75 1.98 44.33
N GLN A 229 -34.28 2.27 43.12
CA GLN A 229 -34.72 1.60 41.91
C GLN A 229 -34.34 0.12 41.92
N ARG A 230 -35.16 -0.67 41.22
CA ARG A 230 -34.87 -2.08 40.97
C ARG A 230 -33.79 -2.19 39.88
N ILE A 231 -32.97 -3.25 39.95
CA ILE A 231 -31.95 -3.56 38.92
C ILE A 231 -32.58 -3.66 37.52
N VAL A 232 -33.82 -4.16 37.45
CA VAL A 232 -34.65 -4.13 36.25
C VAL A 232 -35.77 -3.12 36.50
N GLY A 233 -35.69 -1.98 35.83
CA GLY A 233 -36.65 -0.90 35.92
C GLY A 233 -37.99 -1.21 35.24
N ASN A 234 -38.87 -0.21 35.23
CA ASN A 234 -40.15 -0.28 34.52
C ASN A 234 -39.94 0.16 33.07
N PHE A 235 -40.05 -0.79 32.14
CA PHE A 235 -40.03 -0.52 30.70
C PHE A 235 -41.45 -0.26 30.19
N HIS A 236 -41.56 0.46 29.08
CA HIS A 236 -42.83 0.62 28.39
C HIS A 236 -43.30 -0.75 27.87
N PRO A 237 -44.61 -1.04 27.87
CA PRO A 237 -45.13 -2.30 27.34
C PRO A 237 -44.88 -2.38 25.83
N ALA A 238 -43.81 -3.06 25.42
CA ALA A 238 -43.57 -3.39 24.02
C ALA A 238 -44.31 -4.69 23.68
N ALA A 239 -45.09 -4.68 22.60
CA ALA A 239 -45.76 -5.88 22.12
C ALA A 239 -44.72 -6.96 21.78
N GLN A 240 -45.00 -8.19 22.20
CA GLN A 240 -44.15 -9.32 21.85
C GLN A 240 -44.32 -9.62 20.35
N LEU A 241 -43.31 -9.27 19.56
CA LEU A 241 -43.28 -9.56 18.12
C LEU A 241 -42.78 -10.98 17.84
N GLU A 242 -41.85 -11.47 18.67
CA GLU A 242 -41.28 -12.83 18.59
C GLU A 242 -41.25 -13.52 19.98
N PRO A 243 -41.41 -14.85 20.06
CA PRO A 243 -41.25 -15.57 21.32
C PRO A 243 -39.79 -15.51 21.82
N LEU A 244 -39.60 -15.45 23.15
CA LEU A 244 -38.27 -15.61 23.73
C LEU A 244 -37.76 -17.02 23.43
N SER A 245 -36.80 -17.11 22.51
CA SER A 245 -36.16 -18.36 22.11
C SER A 245 -34.67 -18.33 22.46
N LEU A 246 -34.06 -19.51 22.60
CA LEU A 246 -32.60 -19.62 22.73
C LEU A 246 -31.90 -18.94 21.54
N PHE A 247 -32.49 -19.02 20.34
CA PHE A 247 -31.98 -18.35 19.15
C PHE A 247 -31.92 -16.82 19.32
N LEU A 248 -32.96 -16.22 19.90
CA LEU A 248 -32.98 -14.77 20.16
C LEU A 248 -31.96 -14.35 21.23
N ILE A 249 -31.79 -15.14 22.29
CA ILE A 249 -30.76 -14.89 23.30
C ILE A 249 -29.37 -14.95 22.67
N LEU A 250 -29.12 -15.95 21.82
CA LEU A 250 -27.87 -16.09 21.08
C LEU A 250 -27.66 -14.94 20.08
N ARG A 251 -28.74 -14.44 19.44
CA ARG A 251 -28.70 -13.26 18.57
C ARG A 251 -28.32 -12.00 19.34
N ALA A 252 -28.90 -11.79 20.52
CA ALA A 252 -28.59 -10.66 21.40
C ALA A 252 -27.16 -10.76 21.94
N PHE A 253 -26.70 -11.96 22.30
CA PHE A 253 -25.30 -12.22 22.65
C PHE A 253 -24.35 -11.91 21.48
N ALA A 254 -24.68 -12.34 20.26
CA ALA A 254 -23.92 -12.02 19.04
C ALA A 254 -23.84 -10.51 18.79
N ALA A 255 -24.93 -9.76 19.02
CA ALA A 255 -24.95 -8.31 18.90
C ALA A 255 -24.04 -7.64 19.95
N GLY A 256 -24.11 -8.08 21.20
CA GLY A 256 -23.29 -7.56 22.29
C GLY A 256 -21.79 -7.90 22.18
N CYS A 257 -21.44 -8.99 21.49
CA CYS A 257 -20.03 -9.34 21.24
C CYS A 257 -19.25 -8.27 20.46
N SER A 258 -19.94 -7.32 19.82
CA SER A 258 -19.33 -6.11 19.25
C SER A 258 -18.55 -5.28 20.27
N ALA A 259 -18.84 -5.40 21.57
CA ALA A 259 -18.07 -4.78 22.66
C ALA A 259 -16.60 -5.22 22.72
N MET A 260 -16.27 -6.41 22.20
CA MET A 260 -14.92 -7.00 22.31
C MET A 260 -14.02 -6.72 21.11
N THR A 261 -14.51 -5.94 20.15
CA THR A 261 -13.75 -5.53 18.97
C THR A 261 -12.67 -4.51 19.37
N GLY A 262 -11.55 -4.48 18.64
CA GLY A 262 -10.43 -3.59 18.95
C GLY A 262 -9.48 -4.08 20.04
N VAL A 263 -9.72 -5.24 20.66
CA VAL A 263 -8.80 -5.86 21.63
C VAL A 263 -7.45 -6.23 20.97
N GLU A 264 -7.50 -6.56 19.69
CA GLU A 264 -6.35 -6.87 18.83
C GLU A 264 -5.44 -5.68 18.56
N ALA A 265 -5.94 -4.44 18.65
CA ALA A 265 -5.17 -3.23 18.29
C ALA A 265 -3.87 -3.13 19.08
N ILE A 266 -3.89 -3.49 20.37
CA ILE A 266 -2.69 -3.51 21.22
C ILE A 266 -1.69 -4.58 20.75
N SER A 267 -2.17 -5.74 20.30
CA SER A 267 -1.33 -6.83 19.80
C SER A 267 -0.70 -6.50 18.44
N ASN A 268 -1.35 -5.67 17.63
CA ASN A 268 -0.82 -5.16 16.35
C ASN A 268 0.17 -4.00 16.58
N GLY A 269 -0.06 -3.23 17.64
CA GLY A 269 0.69 -2.03 18.00
C GLY A 269 1.94 -2.24 18.86
N ILE A 270 2.38 -3.48 19.12
CA ILE A 270 3.52 -3.78 20.04
C ILE A 270 4.78 -2.93 19.74
N PRO A 271 5.23 -2.77 18.48
CA PRO A 271 6.44 -1.98 18.18
C PRO A 271 6.34 -0.49 18.54
N ALA A 272 5.12 0.03 18.76
CA ALA A 272 4.91 1.42 19.13
C ALA A 272 5.25 1.70 20.61
N PHE A 273 5.41 0.67 21.46
CA PHE A 273 5.67 0.85 22.88
C PHE A 273 7.12 1.21 23.20
N LYS A 274 7.35 1.84 24.35
CA LYS A 274 8.71 1.95 24.92
C LYS A 274 9.23 0.57 25.33
N LYS A 275 10.54 0.34 25.18
CA LYS A 275 11.21 -0.88 25.65
C LYS A 275 11.08 -1.01 27.18
N PRO A 276 10.86 -2.23 27.73
CA PRO A 276 10.57 -3.49 27.03
C PRO A 276 9.15 -3.51 26.42
N GLU A 277 9.05 -3.62 25.10
CA GLU A 277 7.80 -3.48 24.33
C GLU A 277 6.74 -4.53 24.72
N PRO A 278 7.03 -5.86 24.73
CA PRO A 278 6.01 -6.87 24.97
C PRO A 278 5.44 -6.81 26.40
N ARG A 279 6.27 -6.49 27.39
CA ARG A 279 5.84 -6.36 28.78
C ARG A 279 4.88 -5.17 28.94
N ASN A 280 5.20 -4.04 28.32
CA ASN A 280 4.35 -2.86 28.38
C ASN A 280 3.02 -3.08 27.65
N ALA A 281 3.03 -3.69 26.46
CA ALA A 281 1.83 -4.03 25.72
C ALA A 281 0.90 -4.99 26.49
N ALA A 282 1.45 -6.04 27.11
CA ALA A 282 0.68 -7.00 27.91
C ALA A 282 0.01 -6.38 29.14
N ILE A 283 0.69 -5.42 29.81
CA ILE A 283 0.12 -4.68 30.94
C ILE A 283 -1.02 -3.78 30.46
N THR A 284 -0.81 -3.05 29.36
CA THR A 284 -1.82 -2.17 28.78
C THR A 284 -3.07 -2.96 28.33
N LEU A 285 -2.90 -4.12 27.71
CA LEU A 285 -4.00 -5.04 27.35
C LEU A 285 -4.84 -5.44 28.56
N THR A 286 -4.19 -5.76 29.68
CA THR A 286 -4.89 -6.17 30.91
C THR A 286 -5.71 -5.01 31.47
N TRP A 287 -5.15 -3.80 31.54
CA TRP A 287 -5.87 -2.61 31.98
C TRP A 287 -7.03 -2.25 31.07
N MET A 288 -6.84 -2.34 29.76
CA MET A 288 -7.91 -2.12 28.79
C MET A 288 -9.08 -3.08 29.03
N ALA A 289 -8.81 -4.39 29.16
CA ALA A 289 -9.87 -5.38 29.38
C ALA A 289 -10.65 -5.14 30.68
N VAL A 290 -9.95 -4.74 31.76
CA VAL A 290 -10.58 -4.40 33.05
C VAL A 290 -11.45 -3.14 32.93
N ILE A 291 -10.92 -2.08 32.32
CA ILE A 291 -11.67 -0.82 32.12
C ILE A 291 -12.90 -1.09 31.26
N LEU A 292 -12.74 -1.71 30.10
CA LEU A 292 -13.82 -2.06 29.19
C LEU A 292 -14.89 -2.91 29.89
N GLY A 293 -14.50 -4.00 30.56
CA GLY A 293 -15.45 -4.86 31.27
C GLY A 293 -16.22 -4.12 32.36
N SER A 294 -15.55 -3.26 33.13
CA SER A 294 -16.21 -2.47 34.18
C SER A 294 -17.16 -1.41 33.63
N LEU A 295 -16.79 -0.70 32.56
CA LEU A 295 -17.64 0.29 31.90
C LEU A 295 -18.87 -0.38 31.28
N PHE A 296 -18.67 -1.52 30.62
CA PHE A 296 -19.75 -2.26 29.96
C PHE A 296 -20.79 -2.79 30.95
N ILE A 297 -20.34 -3.39 32.07
CA ILE A 297 -21.22 -3.83 33.16
C ILE A 297 -21.96 -2.64 33.78
N GLY A 298 -21.24 -1.56 34.11
CA GLY A 298 -21.82 -0.39 34.75
C GLY A 298 -22.90 0.28 33.90
N ILE A 299 -22.62 0.52 32.63
CA ILE A 299 -23.58 1.13 31.70
C ILE A 299 -24.78 0.20 31.46
N THR A 300 -24.57 -1.12 31.36
CA THR A 300 -25.67 -2.07 31.21
C THR A 300 -26.59 -2.08 32.43
N ILE A 301 -26.04 -2.12 33.64
CA ILE A 301 -26.83 -2.09 34.88
C ILE A 301 -27.65 -0.80 34.97
N LEU A 302 -27.06 0.35 34.66
CA LEU A 302 -27.78 1.61 34.72
C LEU A 302 -28.85 1.73 33.64
N ALA A 303 -28.57 1.31 32.41
CA ALA A 303 -29.57 1.30 31.34
C ALA A 303 -30.79 0.45 31.73
N LEU A 304 -30.58 -0.70 32.37
CA LEU A 304 -31.66 -1.56 32.87
C LEU A 304 -32.41 -0.95 34.05
N SER A 305 -31.70 -0.36 35.01
CA SER A 305 -32.30 0.23 36.21
C SER A 305 -33.20 1.43 35.86
N PHE A 306 -32.71 2.33 35.00
CA PHE A 306 -33.44 3.52 34.58
C PHE A 306 -34.51 3.24 33.51
N GLY A 307 -34.61 2.01 33.00
CA GLY A 307 -35.60 1.65 31.98
C GLY A 307 -35.34 2.31 30.62
N ILE A 308 -34.07 2.50 30.24
CA ILE A 308 -33.70 3.16 28.99
C ILE A 308 -33.94 2.20 27.81
N GLU A 309 -34.64 2.68 26.79
CA GLU A 309 -34.99 1.91 25.60
C GLU A 309 -34.27 2.45 24.34
N PRO A 310 -33.87 1.55 23.42
CA PRO A 310 -33.29 1.97 22.14
C PRO A 310 -34.34 2.72 21.31
N SER A 311 -33.93 3.84 20.71
CA SER A 311 -34.80 4.61 19.82
C SER A 311 -35.04 3.86 18.51
N VAL A 312 -36.26 3.93 17.97
CA VAL A 312 -36.64 3.30 16.69
C VAL A 312 -35.79 3.81 15.52
N ASN A 313 -35.35 5.07 15.58
CA ASN A 313 -34.52 5.70 14.54
C ASN A 313 -33.01 5.66 14.87
N GLY A 314 -32.59 4.95 15.92
CA GLY A 314 -31.19 4.91 16.38
C GLY A 314 -30.69 6.18 17.06
N ASN A 315 -31.55 7.19 17.25
CA ASN A 315 -31.23 8.41 17.97
C ASN A 315 -32.45 8.93 18.76
N PRO A 316 -32.30 9.37 20.03
CA PRO A 316 -31.07 9.46 20.82
C PRO A 316 -30.47 8.10 21.18
N THR A 317 -29.13 8.04 21.23
CA THR A 317 -28.37 6.83 21.62
C THR A 317 -28.67 6.45 23.07
N VAL A 318 -28.62 5.15 23.43
CA VAL A 318 -28.88 4.67 24.80
C VAL A 318 -27.92 5.32 25.80
N ILE A 319 -26.65 5.45 25.45
CA ILE A 319 -25.66 6.09 26.32
C ILE A 319 -25.92 7.60 26.46
N GLY A 320 -26.49 8.23 25.43
CA GLY A 320 -26.92 9.63 25.49
C GLY A 320 -28.17 9.84 26.33
N GLN A 321 -29.17 8.97 26.19
CA GLN A 321 -30.35 8.96 27.06
C GLN A 321 -29.94 8.79 28.52
N LEU A 322 -29.08 7.79 28.81
CA LEU A 322 -28.57 7.57 30.16
C LEU A 322 -27.83 8.79 30.72
N ALA A 323 -26.93 9.40 29.93
CA ALA A 323 -26.21 10.59 30.34
C ALA A 323 -27.15 11.77 30.61
N GLN A 324 -28.21 11.93 29.81
CA GLN A 324 -29.22 12.97 30.01
C GLN A 324 -30.05 12.73 31.29
N THR A 325 -30.36 11.47 31.60
CA THR A 325 -31.11 11.09 32.80
C THR A 325 -30.29 11.25 34.07
N VAL A 326 -28.98 10.98 34.05
CA VAL A 326 -28.12 11.01 35.25
C VAL A 326 -27.47 12.38 35.47
N PHE A 327 -27.05 13.09 34.42
CA PHE A 327 -26.40 14.40 34.56
C PHE A 327 -27.42 15.54 34.60
N HIS A 328 -28.09 15.69 35.75
CA HIS A 328 -28.97 16.82 36.05
C HIS A 328 -28.45 17.70 37.21
N GLY A 329 -29.17 18.78 37.49
CA GLY A 329 -28.82 19.72 38.55
C GLY A 329 -27.42 20.34 38.38
N PRO A 330 -26.56 20.34 39.41
CA PRO A 330 -25.20 20.88 39.32
C PRO A 330 -24.30 20.17 38.28
N LEU A 331 -24.65 18.95 37.86
CA LEU A 331 -23.86 18.14 36.93
C LEU A 331 -24.32 18.25 35.47
N THR A 332 -25.31 19.08 35.14
CA THR A 332 -25.84 19.21 33.76
C THR A 332 -24.76 19.57 32.73
N PHE A 333 -23.73 20.30 33.13
CA PHE A 333 -22.60 20.62 32.23
C PHE A 333 -21.79 19.38 31.79
N MET A 334 -21.91 18.25 32.49
CA MET A 334 -21.24 16.99 32.13
C MET A 334 -21.91 16.27 30.96
N TYR A 335 -23.20 16.49 30.70
CA TYR A 335 -23.88 15.90 29.55
C TYR A 335 -23.23 16.26 28.20
N PRO A 336 -23.03 17.54 27.84
CA PRO A 336 -22.35 17.90 26.59
C PRO A 336 -20.88 17.45 26.57
N VAL A 337 -20.18 17.52 27.71
CA VAL A 337 -18.79 17.04 27.81
C VAL A 337 -18.71 15.54 27.50
N PHE A 338 -19.63 14.76 28.05
CA PHE A 338 -19.72 13.32 27.81
C PHE A 338 -19.99 13.02 26.33
N GLN A 339 -21.02 13.62 25.72
CA GLN A 339 -21.35 13.41 24.30
C GLN A 339 -20.21 13.81 23.35
N ILE A 340 -19.56 14.95 23.59
CA ILE A 340 -18.41 15.39 22.80
C ILE A 340 -17.22 14.43 22.98
N SER A 341 -16.97 13.96 24.21
CA SER A 341 -15.92 12.98 24.47
C SER A 341 -16.20 11.63 23.80
N THR A 342 -17.47 11.22 23.71
CA THR A 342 -17.93 10.03 22.97
C THR A 342 -17.64 10.16 21.48
N LEU A 343 -17.97 11.30 20.87
CA LEU A 343 -17.59 11.59 19.47
C LEU A 343 -16.08 11.46 19.27
N PHE A 344 -15.28 12.08 20.15
CA PHE A 344 -13.82 12.04 20.00
C PHE A 344 -13.24 10.64 20.18
N ILE A 345 -13.66 9.87 21.20
CA ILE A 345 -13.13 8.51 21.39
C ILE A 345 -13.49 7.57 20.23
N LEU A 346 -14.68 7.72 19.65
CA LEU A 346 -15.08 6.97 18.45
C LEU A 346 -14.32 7.43 17.20
N THR A 347 -14.04 8.73 17.07
CA THR A 347 -13.14 9.25 16.02
C THR A 347 -11.72 8.66 16.17
N LEU A 348 -11.26 8.51 17.41
CA LEU A 348 -9.97 7.89 17.76
C LEU A 348 -9.96 6.37 17.49
N ALA A 349 -11.09 5.69 17.70
CA ALA A 349 -11.27 4.29 17.30
C ALA A 349 -11.05 4.12 15.80
N ALA A 350 -11.71 4.94 14.96
CA ALA A 350 -11.49 4.94 13.52
C ALA A 350 -10.02 5.17 13.14
N ASN A 351 -9.32 6.06 13.87
CA ASN A 351 -7.89 6.32 13.67
C ASN A 351 -7.01 5.07 13.91
N THR A 352 -7.45 4.12 14.73
CA THR A 352 -6.74 2.84 14.96
C THR A 352 -6.67 2.03 13.66
N SER A 353 -7.78 1.92 12.93
CA SER A 353 -7.81 1.29 11.60
C SER A 353 -6.94 2.00 10.57
N TYR A 354 -6.86 3.34 10.63
CA TYR A 354 -5.96 4.11 9.76
C TYR A 354 -4.48 3.85 10.04
N SER A 355 -4.12 3.38 11.24
CA SER A 355 -2.77 2.90 11.54
C SER A 355 -2.55 1.46 11.06
N ASP A 356 -3.53 0.58 11.28
CA ASP A 356 -3.33 -0.87 11.18
C ASP A 356 -3.66 -1.45 9.80
N PHE A 357 -4.69 -0.98 9.11
CA PHE A 357 -5.02 -1.44 7.75
C PHE A 357 -3.88 -1.22 6.75
N PRO A 358 -3.21 -0.04 6.70
CA PRO A 358 -2.12 0.17 5.76
C PRO A 358 -0.88 -0.67 6.11
N ARG A 359 -0.65 -0.93 7.41
CA ARG A 359 0.43 -1.81 7.88
C ARG A 359 0.17 -3.26 7.48
N LEU A 360 -1.05 -3.77 7.68
CA LEU A 360 -1.43 -5.12 7.23
C LEU A 360 -1.33 -5.24 5.71
N SER A 361 -1.79 -4.24 4.97
CA SER A 361 -1.68 -4.20 3.52
C SER A 361 -0.23 -4.22 3.05
N SER A 362 0.68 -3.55 3.77
CA SER A 362 2.12 -3.58 3.45
C SER A 362 2.72 -4.96 3.69
N LEU A 363 2.32 -5.64 4.76
CA LEU A 363 2.77 -7.02 5.05
C LEU A 363 2.32 -7.97 3.93
N LEU A 364 1.03 -7.93 3.55
CA LEU A 364 0.49 -8.72 2.46
C LEU A 364 1.15 -8.43 1.11
N ALA A 365 1.48 -7.15 0.84
CA ALA A 365 2.17 -6.76 -0.38
C ALA A 365 3.62 -7.27 -0.44
N ARG A 366 4.34 -7.23 0.70
CA ARG A 366 5.68 -7.84 0.84
C ARG A 366 5.64 -9.36 0.67
N ASP A 367 4.54 -10.00 1.07
CA ASP A 367 4.28 -11.42 0.85
C ASP A 367 3.69 -11.76 -0.53
N HIS A 368 3.65 -10.80 -1.47
CA HIS A 368 3.13 -10.94 -2.83
C HIS A 368 1.63 -11.30 -2.93
N PHE A 369 0.83 -11.00 -1.91
CA PHE A 369 -0.64 -11.17 -1.92
C PHE A 369 -1.39 -9.89 -2.32
N LEU A 370 -0.76 -8.72 -2.21
CA LEU A 370 -1.27 -7.44 -2.66
C LEU A 370 -0.30 -6.76 -3.63
N PRO A 371 -0.74 -5.75 -4.40
CA PRO A 371 0.14 -5.00 -5.27
C PRO A 371 1.32 -4.38 -4.49
N HIS A 372 2.54 -4.48 -5.01
CA HIS A 372 3.77 -4.01 -4.34
C HIS A 372 3.70 -2.54 -3.92
N GLN A 373 2.85 -1.73 -4.56
CA GLN A 373 2.65 -0.33 -4.22
C GLN A 373 2.15 -0.11 -2.78
N PHE A 374 1.40 -1.08 -2.21
CA PHE A 374 0.97 -1.02 -0.81
C PHE A 374 2.14 -1.18 0.19
N ALA A 375 3.28 -1.74 -0.25
CA ALA A 375 4.47 -1.86 0.59
C ALA A 375 5.24 -0.53 0.72
N PHE A 376 5.01 0.44 -0.18
CA PHE A 376 5.75 1.71 -0.17
C PHE A 376 5.18 2.70 0.85
N ARG A 377 6.09 3.31 1.63
CA ARG A 377 5.77 4.43 2.52
C ARG A 377 5.96 5.76 1.76
N GLY A 378 4.99 6.66 1.86
CA GLY A 378 5.06 7.99 1.26
C GLY A 378 5.99 8.95 2.02
N ASP A 379 6.03 10.20 1.56
CA ASP A 379 6.91 11.30 2.03
C ASP A 379 6.81 11.57 3.55
N ARG A 380 5.66 11.29 4.16
CA ARG A 380 5.38 11.46 5.60
C ARG A 380 5.56 10.18 6.41
N LEU A 381 6.21 9.16 5.82
CA LEU A 381 6.39 7.83 6.42
C LEU A 381 5.09 7.03 6.65
N ALA A 382 3.98 7.49 6.09
CA ALA A 382 2.69 6.81 6.09
C ALA A 382 2.48 5.96 4.82
N PHE A 383 1.79 4.82 4.95
CA PHE A 383 1.42 3.98 3.80
C PHE A 383 0.20 4.58 3.08
N SER A 384 0.45 5.60 2.24
CA SER A 384 -0.60 6.47 1.68
C SER A 384 -1.67 5.72 0.88
N ILE A 385 -1.29 4.69 0.11
CA ILE A 385 -2.26 3.92 -0.69
C ILE A 385 -3.22 3.16 0.20
N GLY A 386 -2.73 2.51 1.26
CA GLY A 386 -3.58 1.83 2.23
C GLY A 386 -4.55 2.79 2.91
N ILE A 387 -4.09 3.99 3.29
CA ILE A 387 -4.93 5.03 3.91
C ILE A 387 -6.05 5.48 2.95
N ILE A 388 -5.71 5.74 1.68
CA ILE A 388 -6.69 6.19 0.68
C ILE A 388 -7.72 5.10 0.38
N VAL A 389 -7.28 3.86 0.21
CA VAL A 389 -8.18 2.73 -0.05
C VAL A 389 -9.14 2.51 1.11
N LEU A 390 -8.64 2.55 2.36
CA LEU A 390 -9.48 2.48 3.55
C LEU A 390 -10.54 3.59 3.57
N ALA A 391 -10.14 4.84 3.31
CA ALA A 391 -11.05 5.98 3.29
C ALA A 391 -12.15 5.85 2.23
N ILE A 392 -11.79 5.39 1.03
CA ILE A 392 -12.75 5.17 -0.06
C ILE A 392 -13.74 4.07 0.31
N LEU A 393 -13.26 2.92 0.82
CA LEU A 393 -14.13 1.81 1.19
C LEU A 393 -15.05 2.15 2.37
N ALA A 394 -14.52 2.79 3.42
CA ALA A 394 -15.29 3.20 4.59
C ALA A 394 -16.32 4.29 4.23
N GLY A 395 -15.93 5.27 3.41
CA GLY A 395 -16.83 6.31 2.90
C GLY A 395 -17.94 5.74 2.02
N LEU A 396 -17.63 4.74 1.18
CA LEU A 396 -18.62 4.04 0.36
C LEU A 396 -19.65 3.33 1.24
N LEU A 397 -19.22 2.60 2.28
CA LEU A 397 -20.14 1.93 3.20
C LEU A 397 -21.03 2.93 3.95
N LEU A 398 -20.48 4.04 4.43
CA LEU A 398 -21.26 5.09 5.11
C LEU A 398 -22.38 5.64 4.20
N VAL A 399 -22.08 5.87 2.92
CA VAL A 399 -23.07 6.34 1.94
C VAL A 399 -24.12 5.27 1.62
N VAL A 400 -23.69 4.02 1.40
CA VAL A 400 -24.59 2.90 1.04
C VAL A 400 -25.55 2.57 2.18
N PHE A 401 -25.06 2.55 3.43
CA PHE A 401 -25.86 2.25 4.62
C PHE A 401 -26.50 3.50 5.26
N LYS A 402 -26.38 4.67 4.60
CA LYS A 402 -26.96 5.95 5.05
C LYS A 402 -26.57 6.34 6.49
N GLY A 403 -25.37 5.97 6.93
CA GLY A 403 -24.89 6.25 8.28
C GLY A 403 -25.68 5.56 9.40
N ASP A 404 -26.37 4.45 9.12
CA ASP A 404 -27.04 3.65 10.14
C ASP A 404 -26.06 2.70 10.84
N THR A 405 -25.80 2.95 12.11
CA THR A 405 -24.93 2.13 12.95
C THR A 405 -25.43 0.71 13.13
N THR A 406 -26.74 0.49 13.19
CA THR A 406 -27.32 -0.81 13.53
C THR A 406 -27.05 -1.82 12.42
N THR A 407 -27.29 -1.43 11.16
CA THR A 407 -27.00 -2.26 10.00
C THR A 407 -25.50 -2.47 9.80
N LEU A 408 -24.67 -1.45 10.03
CA LEU A 408 -23.21 -1.59 9.97
C LEU A 408 -22.67 -2.57 11.05
N LEU A 409 -23.20 -2.52 12.28
CA LEU A 409 -22.81 -3.41 13.38
C LEU A 409 -23.12 -4.89 13.09
N ASN A 410 -24.14 -5.17 12.27
CA ASN A 410 -24.46 -6.54 11.87
C ASN A 410 -23.38 -7.17 10.98
N LEU A 411 -22.64 -6.37 10.23
CA LEU A 411 -21.53 -6.83 9.40
C LEU A 411 -20.23 -7.02 10.21
N TYR A 412 -20.09 -6.28 11.30
CA TYR A 412 -18.83 -6.07 12.00
C TYR A 412 -18.29 -7.32 12.71
N ALA A 413 -19.13 -8.03 13.45
CA ALA A 413 -18.65 -9.03 14.41
C ALA A 413 -18.11 -10.33 13.76
N VAL A 414 -18.47 -10.67 12.53
CA VAL A 414 -18.10 -11.98 11.92
C VAL A 414 -16.59 -12.12 11.71
N GLY A 415 -15.95 -11.08 11.16
CA GLY A 415 -14.52 -11.13 10.79
C GLY A 415 -13.60 -11.23 12.00
N VAL A 416 -13.88 -10.44 13.05
CA VAL A 416 -13.05 -10.39 14.26
C VAL A 416 -12.94 -11.76 14.92
N PHE A 417 -14.06 -12.44 15.17
CA PHE A 417 -14.04 -13.77 15.82
C PHE A 417 -13.43 -14.86 14.96
N MET A 418 -13.54 -14.78 13.63
CA MET A 418 -12.80 -15.66 12.72
C MET A 418 -11.29 -15.45 12.87
N SER A 419 -10.83 -14.20 12.92
CA SER A 419 -9.41 -13.88 13.13
C SER A 419 -8.91 -14.36 14.50
N PHE A 420 -9.72 -14.19 15.56
CA PHE A 420 -9.38 -14.64 16.91
C PHE A 420 -9.26 -16.16 16.97
N THR A 421 -10.22 -16.87 16.38
CA THR A 421 -10.22 -18.33 16.34
C THR A 421 -8.96 -18.87 15.65
N LEU A 422 -8.59 -18.28 14.51
CA LEU A 422 -7.39 -18.68 13.78
C LEU A 422 -6.10 -18.34 14.52
N SER A 423 -6.01 -17.16 15.13
CA SER A 423 -4.87 -16.74 15.95
C SER A 423 -4.67 -17.68 17.14
N GLN A 424 -5.75 -17.97 17.88
CA GLN A 424 -5.71 -18.80 19.07
C GLN A 424 -5.42 -20.28 18.72
N THR A 425 -6.01 -20.79 17.64
CA THR A 425 -5.67 -22.12 17.10
C THR A 425 -4.20 -22.19 16.67
N GLY A 426 -3.67 -21.14 16.04
CA GLY A 426 -2.26 -21.00 15.72
C GLY A 426 -1.38 -21.07 16.96
N MET A 427 -1.75 -20.37 18.04
CA MET A 427 -1.03 -20.42 19.31
C MET A 427 -1.12 -21.78 20.00
N VAL A 428 -2.24 -22.51 19.90
CA VAL A 428 -2.31 -23.90 20.39
C VAL A 428 -1.24 -24.76 19.71
N ARG A 429 -1.10 -24.64 18.38
CA ARG A 429 -0.06 -25.36 17.63
C ARG A 429 1.35 -24.89 17.99
N HIS A 430 1.56 -23.59 18.17
CA HIS A 430 2.82 -23.02 18.65
C HIS A 430 3.26 -23.66 19.98
N TRP A 431 2.36 -23.67 20.98
CA TRP A 431 2.64 -24.25 22.30
C TRP A 431 2.75 -25.77 22.26
N TRP A 432 2.03 -26.44 21.37
CA TRP A 432 2.17 -27.88 21.14
C TRP A 432 3.58 -28.25 20.72
N HIS A 433 4.22 -27.46 19.86
CA HIS A 433 5.61 -27.68 19.46
C HIS A 433 6.59 -27.44 20.63
N LEU A 434 6.39 -26.39 21.43
CA LEU A 434 7.25 -26.03 22.56
C LEU A 434 7.02 -26.86 23.84
N ARG A 435 6.03 -27.77 23.85
CA ARG A 435 5.60 -28.50 25.07
C ARG A 435 6.67 -29.37 25.72
N LYS A 436 7.69 -29.76 24.97
CA LYS A 436 8.80 -30.59 25.46
C LYS A 436 9.89 -29.74 26.14
N GLU A 437 9.99 -28.47 25.77
CA GLU A 437 11.04 -27.55 26.22
C GLU A 437 10.57 -26.69 27.40
N GLN A 438 9.29 -26.33 27.44
CA GLN A 438 8.72 -25.44 28.46
C GLN A 438 7.51 -26.08 29.17
N PRO A 439 7.58 -26.36 30.49
CA PRO A 439 6.45 -26.93 31.22
C PRO A 439 5.20 -26.02 31.22
N SER A 440 5.41 -24.71 31.21
CA SER A 440 4.36 -23.69 31.13
C SER A 440 3.56 -23.75 29.82
N ALA A 441 4.15 -24.29 28.74
CA ALA A 441 3.49 -24.40 27.44
C ALA A 441 2.21 -25.23 27.49
N ARG A 442 2.12 -26.25 28.36
CA ARG A 442 0.89 -27.05 28.52
C ARG A 442 -0.26 -26.21 29.05
N ARG A 443 0.01 -25.33 30.03
CA ARG A 443 -1.01 -24.42 30.58
C ARG A 443 -1.43 -23.39 29.54
N SER A 444 -0.48 -22.79 28.83
CA SER A 444 -0.74 -21.84 27.75
C SER A 444 -1.56 -22.46 26.61
N MET A 445 -1.27 -23.71 26.25
CA MET A 445 -2.01 -24.48 25.26
C MET A 445 -3.48 -24.69 25.67
N VAL A 446 -3.75 -25.03 26.93
CA VAL A 446 -5.13 -25.19 27.42
C VAL A 446 -5.89 -23.86 27.38
N ILE A 447 -5.26 -22.76 27.81
CA ILE A 447 -5.88 -21.44 27.78
C ILE A 447 -6.21 -21.01 26.35
N ASN A 448 -5.28 -21.16 25.41
CA ASN A 448 -5.53 -20.82 24.00
C ASN A 448 -6.53 -21.79 23.35
N GLY A 449 -6.58 -23.06 23.77
CA GLY A 449 -7.56 -24.03 23.30
C GLY A 449 -8.98 -23.70 23.75
N LEU A 450 -9.14 -23.31 25.02
CA LEU A 450 -10.42 -22.81 25.55
C LEU A 450 -10.85 -21.53 24.83
N GLY A 451 -9.93 -20.60 24.61
CA GLY A 451 -10.17 -19.43 23.78
C GLY A 451 -10.67 -19.82 22.39
N ALA A 452 -9.90 -20.64 21.68
CA ALA A 452 -10.18 -20.98 20.28
C ALA A 452 -11.57 -21.62 20.13
N LEU A 453 -11.95 -22.48 21.10
CA LEU A 453 -13.27 -23.07 21.15
C LEU A 453 -14.36 -22.02 21.41
N ALA A 454 -14.16 -21.14 22.39
CA ALA A 454 -15.12 -20.11 22.73
C ALA A 454 -15.34 -19.13 21.57
N THR A 455 -14.27 -18.64 20.93
CA THR A 455 -14.36 -17.73 19.78
C THR A 455 -14.92 -18.42 18.54
N LEU A 456 -14.66 -19.72 18.34
CA LEU A 456 -15.26 -20.50 17.26
C LEU A 456 -16.77 -20.62 17.45
N ILE A 457 -17.22 -20.95 18.67
CA ILE A 457 -18.66 -21.02 18.99
C ILE A 457 -19.31 -19.66 18.71
N VAL A 458 -18.69 -18.57 19.16
CA VAL A 458 -19.20 -17.21 18.91
C VAL A 458 -19.23 -16.89 17.42
N ALA A 459 -18.18 -17.21 16.66
CA ALA A 459 -18.15 -17.00 15.21
C ALA A 459 -19.28 -17.77 14.51
N LEU A 460 -19.55 -19.01 14.90
CA LEU A 460 -20.64 -19.82 14.37
C LEU A 460 -22.01 -19.25 14.75
N VAL A 461 -22.19 -18.85 16.01
CA VAL A 461 -23.43 -18.21 16.48
C VAL A 461 -23.71 -16.95 15.67
N ILE A 462 -22.75 -16.02 15.55
CA ILE A 462 -22.92 -14.79 14.77
C ILE A 462 -23.24 -15.12 13.32
N SER A 463 -22.50 -16.05 12.71
CA SER A 463 -22.67 -16.41 11.30
C SER A 463 -24.05 -16.97 11.01
N VAL A 464 -24.65 -17.71 11.95
CA VAL A 464 -26.00 -18.30 11.80
C VAL A 464 -27.08 -17.28 12.17
N THR A 465 -26.98 -16.60 13.32
CA THR A 465 -28.05 -15.72 13.82
C THR A 465 -28.18 -14.44 13.02
N LYS A 466 -27.05 -13.90 12.52
CA LYS A 466 -27.03 -12.64 11.75
C LYS A 466 -26.96 -12.87 10.24
N PHE A 467 -27.07 -14.11 9.77
CA PHE A 467 -26.95 -14.45 8.34
C PHE A 467 -27.88 -13.59 7.49
N PHE A 468 -29.17 -13.55 7.86
CA PHE A 468 -30.21 -12.79 7.15
C PHE A 468 -30.18 -11.29 7.43
N GLU A 469 -29.48 -10.84 8.48
CA GLU A 469 -29.34 -9.43 8.87
C GLU A 469 -28.14 -8.74 8.20
N GLY A 470 -27.41 -9.44 7.32
CA GLY A 470 -26.32 -8.90 6.52
C GLY A 470 -25.00 -9.66 6.64
N ALA A 471 -24.83 -10.55 7.64
CA ALA A 471 -23.57 -11.28 7.84
C ALA A 471 -23.15 -12.12 6.62
N TRP A 472 -24.11 -12.53 5.76
CA TRP A 472 -23.84 -13.22 4.51
C TRP A 472 -22.85 -12.47 3.60
N VAL A 473 -22.84 -11.13 3.64
CA VAL A 473 -21.93 -10.29 2.84
C VAL A 473 -20.49 -10.59 3.22
N VAL A 474 -20.17 -10.66 4.52
CA VAL A 474 -18.81 -10.94 5.00
C VAL A 474 -18.40 -12.39 4.71
N VAL A 475 -19.33 -13.33 4.89
CA VAL A 475 -19.11 -14.76 4.57
C VAL A 475 -18.77 -14.96 3.08
N LEU A 476 -19.35 -14.15 2.18
CA LEU A 476 -19.05 -14.18 0.74
C LEU A 476 -17.78 -13.40 0.40
N LEU A 477 -17.57 -12.24 1.04
CA LEU A 477 -16.46 -11.33 0.75
C LEU A 477 -15.10 -11.93 1.16
N ILE A 478 -15.02 -12.66 2.27
CA ILE A 478 -13.77 -13.29 2.72
C ILE A 478 -13.19 -14.25 1.65
N PRO A 479 -13.94 -15.26 1.13
CA PRO A 479 -13.49 -16.10 0.02
C PRO A 479 -13.10 -15.30 -1.22
N LEU A 480 -13.86 -14.27 -1.59
CA LEU A 480 -13.56 -13.44 -2.76
C LEU A 480 -12.22 -12.70 -2.62
N ILE A 481 -11.96 -12.11 -1.45
CA ILE A 481 -10.68 -11.46 -1.14
C ILE A 481 -9.53 -12.49 -1.14
N ILE A 482 -9.74 -13.69 -0.61
CA ILE A 482 -8.73 -14.76 -0.65
C ILE A 482 -8.43 -15.18 -2.09
N LEU A 483 -9.46 -15.35 -2.93
CA LEU A 483 -9.29 -15.65 -4.35
C LEU A 483 -8.53 -14.53 -5.07
N MET A 484 -8.81 -13.26 -4.73
CA MET A 484 -8.03 -12.12 -5.22
C MET A 484 -6.57 -12.21 -4.79
N PHE A 485 -6.26 -12.46 -3.51
CA PHE A 485 -4.89 -12.61 -3.01
C PHE A 485 -4.14 -13.75 -3.70
N LEU A 486 -4.79 -14.92 -3.82
CA LEU A 486 -4.21 -16.08 -4.49
C LEU A 486 -4.04 -15.84 -6.00
N GLY A 487 -4.96 -15.09 -6.62
CA GLY A 487 -4.87 -14.65 -8.01
C GLY A 487 -3.67 -13.74 -8.25
N ILE A 488 -3.48 -12.73 -7.40
CA ILE A 488 -2.33 -11.81 -7.45
C ILE A 488 -1.03 -12.58 -7.23
N ARG A 489 -0.95 -13.43 -6.20
CA ARG A 489 0.25 -14.25 -5.94
C ARG A 489 0.55 -15.19 -7.09
N SER A 490 -0.46 -15.86 -7.64
CA SER A 490 -0.30 -16.76 -8.78
C SER A 490 0.18 -16.01 -10.02
N HIS A 491 -0.30 -14.78 -10.23
CA HIS A 491 0.17 -13.91 -11.29
C HIS A 491 1.64 -13.53 -11.05
N TYR A 492 2.04 -13.10 -9.87
CA TYR A 492 3.44 -12.76 -9.57
C TYR A 492 4.38 -13.96 -9.72
N LEU A 493 4.03 -15.12 -9.17
CA LEU A 493 4.81 -16.36 -9.32
C LEU A 493 4.86 -16.85 -10.77
N ARG A 494 3.83 -16.54 -11.57
CA ARG A 494 3.84 -16.84 -13.00
C ARG A 494 4.79 -15.89 -13.73
N VAL A 495 4.65 -14.59 -13.50
CA VAL A 495 5.51 -13.56 -14.09
C VAL A 495 6.97 -13.85 -13.77
N GLU A 496 7.31 -14.14 -12.51
CA GLU A 496 8.68 -14.47 -12.10
C GLU A 496 9.26 -15.69 -12.82
N ARG A 497 8.44 -16.72 -13.08
CA ARG A 497 8.83 -17.91 -13.85
C ARG A 497 8.91 -17.68 -15.36
N GLU A 498 8.09 -16.77 -15.89
CA GLU A 498 7.95 -16.49 -17.32
C GLU A 498 8.85 -15.32 -17.79
N ARG A 499 9.70 -14.74 -16.92
CA ARG A 499 10.71 -13.74 -17.32
C ARG A 499 11.73 -14.38 -18.27
N THR A 500 11.47 -14.28 -19.56
CA THR A 500 12.40 -14.72 -20.60
C THR A 500 12.71 -13.56 -21.52
N THR A 501 13.98 -13.18 -21.55
CA THR A 501 14.55 -12.57 -22.75
C THR A 501 15.58 -13.56 -23.28
N ASP A 502 15.57 -13.80 -24.60
CA ASP A 502 16.55 -14.69 -25.24
C ASP A 502 17.90 -14.00 -25.47
N LEU A 503 18.06 -12.77 -24.97
CA LEU A 503 19.33 -12.06 -24.95
C LEU A 503 20.38 -12.84 -24.15
N PRO A 504 21.59 -13.00 -24.70
CA PRO A 504 22.70 -13.59 -23.97
C PRO A 504 23.05 -12.80 -22.70
N ILE A 505 23.40 -13.52 -21.64
CA ILE A 505 23.84 -12.93 -20.35
C ILE A 505 25.34 -12.63 -20.36
N SER A 506 26.09 -13.30 -21.24
CA SER A 506 27.51 -13.02 -21.44
C SER A 506 27.66 -11.86 -22.43
N PRO A 507 28.42 -10.81 -22.08
CA PRO A 507 28.66 -9.69 -23.00
C PRO A 507 29.27 -10.12 -24.33
N LYS A 508 30.08 -11.18 -24.35
CA LYS A 508 30.80 -11.65 -25.56
C LYS A 508 29.87 -12.31 -26.58
N ASP A 509 28.74 -12.81 -26.12
CA ASP A 509 27.79 -13.55 -26.94
C ASP A 509 26.81 -12.59 -27.64
N ILE A 510 26.81 -11.31 -27.26
CA ILE A 510 25.93 -10.28 -27.83
C ILE A 510 26.56 -9.71 -29.09
N GLN A 511 26.03 -10.06 -30.25
CA GLN A 511 26.36 -9.41 -31.52
C GLN A 511 25.30 -8.36 -31.89
N HIS A 512 25.69 -7.10 -32.02
CA HIS A 512 24.75 -6.01 -32.28
C HIS A 512 24.47 -5.82 -33.77
N ARG A 513 23.19 -5.85 -34.16
CA ARG A 513 22.68 -5.40 -35.46
C ARG A 513 21.77 -4.20 -35.25
N LEU A 514 22.11 -3.06 -35.84
CA LEU A 514 21.39 -1.82 -35.60
C LEU A 514 20.62 -1.40 -36.84
N ILE A 515 19.34 -1.06 -36.67
CA ILE A 515 18.52 -0.49 -37.74
C ILE A 515 18.06 0.91 -37.35
N VAL A 516 18.29 1.86 -38.24
CA VAL A 516 17.97 3.28 -38.03
C VAL A 516 16.87 3.68 -39.01
N PRO A 517 15.59 3.68 -38.60
CA PRO A 517 14.54 4.23 -39.43
C PRO A 517 14.73 5.73 -39.61
N ILE A 518 14.85 6.17 -40.86
CA ILE A 518 14.99 7.57 -41.22
C ILE A 518 13.78 8.02 -42.03
N ILE A 519 13.37 9.28 -41.84
CA ILE A 519 12.34 9.93 -42.65
C ILE A 519 13.02 10.88 -43.64
N GLU A 520 14.03 11.62 -43.18
CA GLU A 520 14.84 12.55 -43.96
C GLU A 520 16.30 12.49 -43.45
N LEU A 521 17.27 12.93 -44.26
CA LEU A 521 18.69 12.99 -43.88
C LEU A 521 19.02 14.28 -43.10
N ASP A 522 18.31 14.48 -41.99
CA ASP A 522 18.50 15.63 -41.11
C ASP A 522 19.65 15.42 -40.11
N LYS A 523 19.89 16.43 -39.25
CA LYS A 523 20.95 16.35 -38.22
C LYS A 523 20.68 15.24 -37.20
N ALA A 524 19.42 14.96 -36.87
CA ALA A 524 19.03 13.92 -35.92
C ALA A 524 19.31 12.52 -36.49
N ALA A 525 19.01 12.30 -37.78
CA ALA A 525 19.31 11.06 -38.50
C ALA A 525 20.83 10.83 -38.59
N ARG A 526 21.61 11.83 -39.01
CA ARG A 526 23.08 11.71 -39.10
C ARG A 526 23.72 11.39 -37.74
N GLN A 527 23.26 12.05 -36.68
CA GLN A 527 23.74 11.81 -35.32
C GLN A 527 23.36 10.40 -34.83
N SER A 528 22.14 9.95 -35.12
CA SER A 528 21.68 8.59 -34.77
C SER A 528 22.46 7.51 -35.51
N LEU A 529 22.82 7.75 -36.78
CA LEU A 529 23.68 6.85 -37.56
C LEU A 529 25.12 6.83 -37.05
N ALA A 530 25.66 7.98 -36.64
CA ALA A 530 26.97 8.04 -35.99
C ALA A 530 26.99 7.25 -34.68
N TYR A 531 25.96 7.41 -33.83
CA TYR A 531 25.79 6.65 -32.59
C TYR A 531 25.60 5.14 -32.85
N ALA A 532 24.86 4.75 -33.89
CA ALA A 532 24.72 3.35 -34.26
C ALA A 532 26.09 2.74 -34.62
N ARG A 533 26.84 3.44 -35.47
CA ARG A 533 28.15 2.98 -35.96
C ARG A 533 29.23 2.93 -34.90
N SER A 534 29.13 3.71 -33.83
CA SER A 534 30.06 3.62 -32.71
C SER A 534 29.83 2.37 -31.85
N ILE A 535 28.67 1.72 -31.98
CA ILE A 535 28.32 0.48 -31.30
C ILE A 535 28.73 -0.75 -32.12
N SER A 536 28.35 -0.80 -33.40
CA SER A 536 28.67 -1.93 -34.28
C SER A 536 28.76 -1.49 -35.74
N PRO A 537 29.58 -2.17 -36.56
CA PRO A 537 29.65 -1.92 -38.01
C PRO A 537 28.39 -2.38 -38.75
N ARG A 538 27.56 -3.25 -38.15
CA ARG A 538 26.34 -3.80 -38.77
C ARG A 538 25.16 -2.86 -38.60
N VAL A 539 25.21 -1.73 -39.29
CA VAL A 539 24.14 -0.71 -39.29
C VAL A 539 23.43 -0.70 -40.63
N THR A 540 22.09 -0.68 -40.61
CA THR A 540 21.28 -0.44 -41.81
C THR A 540 20.36 0.74 -41.60
N ALA A 541 20.41 1.72 -42.50
CA ALA A 541 19.44 2.80 -42.54
C ALA A 541 18.21 2.34 -43.33
N VAL A 542 17.01 2.57 -42.79
CA VAL A 542 15.77 2.10 -43.41
C VAL A 542 14.88 3.29 -43.71
N TYR A 543 14.52 3.46 -44.98
CA TYR A 543 13.54 4.45 -45.41
C TYR A 543 12.33 3.74 -46.00
N ILE A 544 11.13 4.16 -45.57
CA ILE A 544 9.88 3.63 -46.12
C ILE A 544 9.35 4.60 -47.16
N LYS A 545 9.37 4.15 -48.41
CA LYS A 545 8.89 4.91 -49.57
C LYS A 545 7.38 5.08 -49.48
N CYS A 546 6.96 6.29 -49.11
CA CYS A 546 5.57 6.74 -49.20
C CYS A 546 5.33 7.65 -50.42
N ASP A 547 6.38 8.29 -50.93
CA ASP A 547 6.36 9.18 -52.10
C ASP A 547 7.64 8.95 -52.91
N THR A 548 7.49 8.68 -54.20
CA THR A 548 8.60 8.43 -55.12
C THR A 548 9.54 9.63 -55.24
N LYS A 549 9.02 10.86 -55.29
CA LYS A 549 9.87 12.07 -55.43
C LYS A 549 10.75 12.29 -54.20
N ARG A 550 10.20 12.06 -53.00
CA ARG A 550 10.97 12.15 -51.75
C ARG A 550 11.99 11.03 -51.61
N ALA A 551 11.67 9.82 -52.07
CA ALA A 551 12.61 8.71 -52.07
C ALA A 551 13.81 8.99 -52.97
N GLU A 552 13.59 9.51 -54.18
CA GLU A 552 14.67 9.89 -55.10
C GLU A 552 15.52 11.04 -54.54
N SER A 553 14.88 12.05 -53.93
CA SER A 553 15.60 13.15 -53.29
C SER A 553 16.47 12.66 -52.12
N LEU A 554 15.95 11.76 -51.29
CA LEU A 554 16.70 11.17 -50.18
C LEU A 554 17.86 10.30 -50.69
N ASP A 555 17.65 9.48 -51.73
CA ASP A 555 18.69 8.63 -52.31
C ASP A 555 19.86 9.46 -52.87
N ASN A 556 19.56 10.57 -53.56
CA ASN A 556 20.59 11.50 -54.04
C ASN A 556 21.36 12.16 -52.89
N GLN A 557 20.65 12.71 -51.88
CA GLN A 557 21.28 13.28 -50.69
C GLN A 557 22.10 12.24 -49.92
N TRP A 558 21.64 10.99 -49.90
CA TRP A 558 22.34 9.89 -49.27
C TRP A 558 23.64 9.59 -49.99
N LYS A 559 23.63 9.48 -51.33
CA LYS A 559 24.85 9.26 -52.14
C LYS A 559 25.89 10.35 -51.91
N GLU A 560 25.49 11.63 -51.96
CA GLU A 560 26.40 12.75 -51.67
C GLU A 560 27.00 12.67 -50.27
N TRP A 561 26.18 12.36 -49.26
CA TRP A 561 26.66 12.19 -47.90
C TRP A 561 27.55 10.95 -47.75
N HIS A 562 27.21 9.86 -48.42
CA HIS A 562 27.92 8.58 -48.40
C HIS A 562 29.32 8.70 -49.06
N ASP A 563 29.43 9.51 -50.11
CA ASP A 563 30.71 9.83 -50.77
C ASP A 563 31.60 10.73 -49.91
N SER A 564 31.00 11.54 -49.02
CA SER A 564 31.75 12.35 -48.05
C SER A 564 32.33 11.55 -46.88
N LEU A 565 31.93 10.28 -46.71
CA LEU A 565 32.35 9.40 -45.63
C LEU A 565 33.46 8.43 -46.09
N THR A 566 34.33 8.04 -45.17
CA THR A 566 35.35 7.00 -45.44
C THR A 566 34.68 5.61 -45.56
N GLU A 567 35.33 4.64 -46.22
CA GLU A 567 34.71 3.32 -46.45
C GLU A 567 34.20 2.62 -45.19
N ALA A 568 34.94 2.71 -44.09
CA ALA A 568 34.56 2.17 -42.78
C ALA A 568 33.36 2.90 -42.14
N GLU A 569 32.95 4.03 -42.71
CA GLU A 569 31.90 4.90 -42.20
C GLU A 569 30.61 4.84 -43.02
N ARG A 570 30.63 4.12 -44.13
CA ARG A 570 29.50 3.96 -45.04
C ARG A 570 28.40 3.12 -44.41
N VAL A 571 27.15 3.52 -44.64
CA VAL A 571 25.96 2.80 -44.16
C VAL A 571 25.06 2.45 -45.35
N PRO A 572 24.65 1.18 -45.48
CA PRO A 572 23.64 0.79 -46.47
C PRO A 572 22.29 1.46 -46.18
N LEU A 573 21.62 1.90 -47.25
CA LEU A 573 20.26 2.45 -47.21
C LEU A 573 19.31 1.49 -47.90
N ASP A 574 18.38 0.93 -47.13
CA ASP A 574 17.29 0.10 -47.64
C ASP A 574 16.04 0.95 -47.84
N ILE A 575 15.62 1.10 -49.10
CA ILE A 575 14.38 1.78 -49.46
C ILE A 575 13.27 0.74 -49.68
N ILE A 576 12.29 0.72 -48.78
CA ILE A 576 11.22 -0.28 -48.76
C ILE A 576 9.92 0.35 -49.25
N ASP A 577 9.27 -0.27 -50.23
CA ASP A 577 7.94 0.15 -50.67
C ASP A 577 6.89 -0.18 -49.60
N ALA A 578 6.08 0.82 -49.21
CA ALA A 578 5.02 0.62 -48.24
C ALA A 578 3.90 -0.31 -48.75
N GLY A 579 3.75 -0.49 -50.07
CA GLY A 579 2.82 -1.46 -50.67
C GLY A 579 1.34 -1.28 -50.24
N GLY A 580 0.93 -0.05 -49.91
CA GLY A 580 -0.41 0.26 -49.39
C GLY A 580 -0.60 0.01 -47.88
N HIS A 581 0.42 -0.45 -47.16
CA HIS A 581 0.38 -0.59 -45.70
C HIS A 581 0.80 0.71 -44.98
N SER A 582 0.49 0.81 -43.68
CA SER A 582 0.97 1.92 -42.86
C SER A 582 2.49 1.85 -42.66
N LEU A 583 3.16 3.01 -42.62
CA LEU A 583 4.62 3.13 -42.41
C LEU A 583 5.10 2.26 -41.23
N VAL A 584 4.40 2.31 -40.10
CA VAL A 584 4.75 1.51 -38.92
C VAL A 584 4.67 0.00 -39.20
N ARG A 585 3.64 -0.47 -39.91
CA ARG A 585 3.48 -1.90 -40.21
C ARG A 585 4.56 -2.41 -41.16
N SER A 586 4.91 -1.63 -42.18
CA SER A 586 5.99 -2.00 -43.12
C SER A 586 7.35 -2.03 -42.44
N LEU A 587 7.62 -1.08 -41.53
CA LEU A 587 8.85 -1.07 -40.73
C LEU A 587 8.95 -2.29 -39.82
N LEU A 588 7.87 -2.59 -39.10
CA LEU A 588 7.81 -3.75 -38.22
C LEU A 588 8.03 -5.05 -39.01
N LYS A 589 7.41 -5.19 -40.19
CA LYS A 589 7.61 -6.36 -41.04
C LYS A 589 9.07 -6.51 -41.44
N TYR A 590 9.75 -5.43 -41.83
CA TYR A 590 11.18 -5.48 -42.16
C TYR A 590 12.04 -5.87 -40.96
N ILE A 591 11.77 -5.31 -39.78
CA ILE A 591 12.51 -5.64 -38.56
C ILE A 591 12.29 -7.11 -38.18
N ASP A 592 11.05 -7.59 -38.24
CA ASP A 592 10.68 -8.98 -37.97
C ASP A 592 11.42 -9.92 -38.96
N THR A 593 11.43 -9.61 -40.27
CA THR A 593 12.17 -10.39 -41.27
C THR A 593 13.69 -10.35 -41.05
N THR A 594 14.25 -9.19 -40.68
CA THR A 594 15.69 -9.05 -40.40
C THR A 594 16.10 -9.89 -39.19
N ARG A 595 15.26 -9.91 -38.15
CA ARG A 595 15.46 -10.75 -36.96
C ARG A 595 15.40 -12.23 -37.32
N GLU A 596 14.41 -12.66 -38.11
CA GLU A 596 14.28 -14.06 -38.54
C GLU A 596 15.48 -14.55 -39.37
N GLN A 597 16.09 -13.65 -40.16
CA GLN A 597 17.29 -13.94 -40.95
C GLN A 597 18.58 -13.97 -40.12
N HIS A 598 18.61 -13.27 -38.99
CA HIS A 598 19.80 -13.09 -38.15
C HIS A 598 19.50 -13.45 -36.69
N THR A 599 19.11 -14.70 -36.43
CA THR A 599 18.74 -15.20 -35.10
C THR A 599 19.86 -15.12 -34.05
N ASP A 600 21.11 -15.12 -34.50
CA ASP A 600 22.29 -15.08 -33.63
C ASP A 600 22.69 -13.64 -33.26
N GLU A 601 22.00 -12.64 -33.81
CA GLU A 601 22.29 -11.22 -33.63
C GLU A 601 21.17 -10.54 -32.84
N THR A 602 21.56 -9.68 -31.89
CA THR A 602 20.66 -8.83 -31.14
C THR A 602 20.28 -7.60 -31.98
N VAL A 603 19.01 -7.52 -32.38
CA VAL A 603 18.49 -6.39 -33.17
C VAL A 603 18.16 -5.21 -32.26
N THR A 604 18.83 -4.08 -32.50
CA THR A 604 18.56 -2.79 -31.84
C THR A 604 18.01 -1.78 -32.84
N VAL A 605 16.85 -1.20 -32.56
CA VAL A 605 16.25 -0.14 -33.38
C VAL A 605 16.57 1.21 -32.76
N ILE A 606 17.29 2.07 -33.49
CA ILE A 606 17.64 3.42 -33.04
C ILE A 606 16.66 4.43 -33.64
N LEU A 607 15.88 5.09 -32.78
CA LEU A 607 14.91 6.09 -33.17
C LEU A 607 15.52 7.50 -33.05
N PRO A 608 15.66 8.25 -34.17
CA PRO A 608 16.00 9.67 -34.11
C PRO A 608 14.82 10.45 -33.52
N GLU A 609 15.04 11.17 -32.41
CA GLU A 609 14.01 11.99 -31.75
C GLU A 609 14.42 13.47 -31.77
N VAL A 610 13.60 14.36 -32.33
CA VAL A 610 13.79 15.82 -32.22
C VAL A 610 13.12 16.28 -30.93
N ALA A 611 13.91 16.68 -29.93
CA ALA A 611 13.38 17.00 -28.61
C ALA A 611 12.93 18.47 -28.52
N THR A 612 11.63 18.71 -28.35
CA THR A 612 11.06 20.05 -28.13
C THR A 612 10.92 20.38 -26.63
N ARG A 613 11.00 21.66 -26.25
CA ARG A 613 10.97 22.13 -24.84
C ARG A 613 9.64 21.88 -24.09
N SER A 614 8.54 21.49 -24.77
CA SER A 614 7.21 21.29 -24.17
C SER A 614 6.71 19.87 -24.39
N LEU A 615 6.36 19.18 -23.29
CA LEU A 615 5.81 17.80 -23.31
C LEU A 615 4.51 17.69 -24.11
N PHE A 616 3.66 18.72 -24.06
CA PHE A 616 2.43 18.77 -24.86
C PHE A 616 2.71 18.94 -26.35
N ALA A 617 3.75 19.71 -26.71
CA ALA A 617 4.17 19.86 -28.09
C ALA A 617 4.75 18.54 -28.65
N GLN A 618 5.47 17.75 -27.83
CA GLN A 618 5.99 16.43 -28.25
C GLN A 618 4.88 15.42 -28.59
N ILE A 619 3.81 15.36 -27.77
CA ILE A 619 2.70 14.43 -27.99
C ILE A 619 1.94 14.76 -29.28
N PHE A 620 1.72 16.05 -29.56
CA PHE A 620 0.99 16.49 -30.76
C PHE A 620 1.86 16.54 -32.02
N ALA A 621 3.14 16.91 -31.92
CA ALA A 621 4.00 17.05 -33.09
C ALA A 621 4.37 15.70 -33.73
N HIS A 622 4.46 14.61 -32.95
CA HIS A 622 5.01 13.31 -33.42
C HIS A 622 4.14 12.09 -33.08
N SER A 623 2.84 12.15 -33.37
CA SER A 623 1.91 11.00 -33.23
C SER A 623 2.41 9.70 -33.89
N LYS A 624 3.16 9.81 -35.00
CA LYS A 624 3.71 8.66 -35.74
C LYS A 624 4.89 7.99 -35.04
N THR A 625 5.87 8.76 -34.52
CA THR A 625 7.03 8.25 -33.78
C THR A 625 6.60 7.61 -32.45
N PHE A 626 5.62 8.22 -31.77
CA PHE A 626 5.03 7.64 -30.56
C PHE A 626 4.35 6.29 -30.83
N ARG A 627 3.56 6.20 -31.92
CA ARG A 627 2.94 4.93 -32.35
C ARG A 627 3.97 3.87 -32.71
N LEU A 628 5.07 4.24 -33.37
CA LEU A 628 6.16 3.32 -33.68
C LEU A 628 6.85 2.82 -32.42
N LYS A 629 7.23 3.72 -31.50
CA LYS A 629 7.85 3.36 -30.22
C LYS A 629 6.96 2.43 -29.40
N PHE A 630 5.66 2.73 -29.35
CA PHE A 630 4.67 1.87 -28.69
C PHE A 630 4.59 0.49 -29.38
N ALA A 631 4.56 0.44 -30.71
CA ALA A 631 4.46 -0.82 -31.44
C ALA A 631 5.73 -1.68 -31.33
N LEU A 632 6.92 -1.07 -31.37
CA LEU A 632 8.21 -1.73 -31.16
C LEU A 632 8.34 -2.27 -29.73
N PHE A 633 7.85 -1.53 -28.74
CA PHE A 633 7.88 -1.95 -27.35
C PHE A 633 7.16 -3.29 -27.10
N PHE A 634 6.08 -3.60 -27.84
CA PHE A 634 5.39 -4.89 -27.71
C PHE A 634 5.99 -6.02 -28.54
N ARG A 635 7.08 -5.77 -29.29
CA ARG A 635 7.72 -6.81 -30.11
C ARG A 635 8.82 -7.53 -29.32
N PRO A 636 8.78 -8.88 -29.29
CA PRO A 636 9.79 -9.66 -28.58
C PRO A 636 11.18 -9.44 -29.15
N GLU A 637 12.18 -9.40 -28.27
CA GLU A 637 13.62 -9.39 -28.60
C GLU A 637 14.10 -8.17 -29.39
N ILE A 638 13.32 -7.09 -29.46
CA ILE A 638 13.74 -5.84 -30.10
C ILE A 638 14.14 -4.82 -29.03
N ILE A 639 15.41 -4.43 -29.02
CA ILE A 639 15.88 -3.34 -28.16
C ILE A 639 15.58 -2.02 -28.85
N VAL A 640 15.03 -1.06 -28.13
CA VAL A 640 14.71 0.27 -28.68
C VAL A 640 15.60 1.31 -28.03
N THR A 641 16.35 2.06 -28.84
CA THR A 641 17.19 3.16 -28.35
C THR A 641 16.69 4.48 -28.92
N SER A 642 16.33 5.42 -28.05
CA SER A 642 15.97 6.78 -28.42
C SER A 642 17.18 7.70 -28.34
N VAL A 643 17.56 8.30 -29.47
CA VAL A 643 18.66 9.27 -29.56
C VAL A 643 18.07 10.67 -29.76
N PRO A 644 18.01 11.51 -28.70
CA PRO A 644 17.43 12.83 -28.82
C PRO A 644 18.42 13.83 -29.41
N TRP A 645 17.94 14.63 -30.36
CA TRP A 645 18.63 15.78 -30.91
C TRP A 645 18.07 17.08 -30.31
N TYR A 646 18.95 17.92 -29.76
CA TYR A 646 18.63 19.22 -29.17
C TYR A 646 19.35 20.35 -29.91
N GLU A 647 18.57 21.24 -30.53
CA GLU A 647 19.00 22.30 -31.45
C GLU A 647 20.07 23.28 -30.91
N GLN A 648 20.14 23.47 -29.58
CA GLN A 648 21.06 24.44 -28.93
C GLN A 648 22.09 23.83 -27.96
N LYS A 649 22.08 22.51 -27.71
CA LYS A 649 22.91 21.86 -26.64
C LYS A 649 23.43 20.45 -26.98
N SER A 650 23.33 19.99 -28.23
CA SER A 650 23.86 18.66 -28.59
C SER A 650 25.40 18.68 -28.59
N ASN A 651 26.01 18.08 -27.58
CA ASN A 651 27.46 17.82 -27.52
C ASN A 651 27.86 16.50 -28.21
N MET A 652 26.90 15.75 -28.79
CA MET A 652 27.24 14.45 -29.39
C MET A 652 28.05 14.67 -30.67
N PRO A 653 29.22 14.02 -30.81
CA PRO A 653 30.03 14.11 -32.00
C PRO A 653 29.29 13.63 -33.25
N ALA A 654 29.56 14.27 -34.39
CA ALA A 654 28.96 13.92 -35.67
C ALA A 654 29.60 12.66 -36.32
N ARG A 655 30.75 12.20 -35.80
CA ARG A 655 31.46 11.01 -36.30
C ARG A 655 31.48 9.92 -35.24
N ALA A 656 31.31 8.67 -35.69
CA ALA A 656 31.24 7.51 -34.82
C ALA A 656 32.49 7.32 -33.94
N ARG A 657 33.68 7.56 -34.50
CA ARG A 657 34.97 7.36 -33.81
C ARG A 657 35.20 8.31 -32.62
N ASP A 658 34.51 9.43 -32.61
CA ASP A 658 34.63 10.45 -31.56
C ASP A 658 33.62 10.18 -30.43
N ILE A 659 32.71 9.20 -30.60
CA ILE A 659 31.69 8.84 -29.60
C ILE A 659 32.27 7.84 -28.61
N HIS A 660 32.46 8.28 -27.37
CA HIS A 660 32.79 7.41 -26.25
C HIS A 660 31.53 7.12 -25.42
N HIS A 661 31.21 5.84 -25.21
CA HIS A 661 29.99 5.43 -24.52
C HIS A 661 30.20 5.24 -23.01
N ARG A 662 29.30 5.82 -22.20
CA ARG A 662 29.12 5.47 -20.78
C ARG A 662 27.69 5.06 -20.52
N PHE A 663 27.52 3.94 -19.84
CA PHE A 663 26.21 3.37 -19.54
C PHE A 663 25.87 3.49 -18.06
N ILE A 664 24.64 3.88 -17.78
CA ILE A 664 24.03 3.77 -16.45
C ILE A 664 22.89 2.75 -16.54
N VAL A 665 22.93 1.73 -15.70
CA VAL A 665 21.87 0.70 -15.61
C VAL A 665 21.22 0.82 -14.23
N PRO A 666 19.99 1.34 -14.13
CA PRO A 666 19.23 1.31 -12.88
C PRO A 666 18.89 -0.13 -12.50
N VAL A 667 19.21 -0.51 -11.27
CA VAL A 667 19.01 -1.86 -10.73
C VAL A 667 18.03 -1.79 -9.57
N SER A 668 16.85 -2.38 -9.70
CA SER A 668 15.93 -2.56 -8.57
C SER A 668 16.24 -3.83 -7.80
N GLU A 669 16.46 -4.93 -8.52
CA GLU A 669 16.78 -6.26 -7.99
C GLU A 669 17.76 -6.96 -8.93
N LEU A 670 18.47 -7.98 -8.44
CA LEU A 670 19.38 -8.77 -9.25
C LEU A 670 18.64 -9.89 -9.97
N ASP A 671 17.86 -9.53 -10.99
CA ASP A 671 17.07 -10.44 -11.81
C ASP A 671 17.66 -10.63 -13.23
N ARG A 672 17.04 -11.50 -14.03
CA ARG A 672 17.48 -11.79 -15.40
C ARG A 672 17.52 -10.52 -16.26
N ALA A 673 16.56 -9.60 -16.07
CA ALA A 673 16.50 -8.32 -16.77
C ALA A 673 17.76 -7.51 -16.54
N THR A 674 18.08 -7.31 -15.26
CA THR A 674 19.24 -6.56 -14.84
C THR A 674 20.53 -7.16 -15.37
N LEU A 675 20.67 -8.49 -15.28
CA LEU A 675 21.85 -9.18 -15.80
C LEU A 675 22.02 -9.00 -17.32
N GLN A 676 20.93 -9.08 -18.08
CA GLN A 676 20.95 -8.87 -19.53
C GLN A 676 21.21 -7.40 -19.89
N SER A 677 20.65 -6.45 -19.15
CA SER A 677 20.93 -5.02 -19.36
C SER A 677 22.39 -4.68 -19.08
N LEU A 678 22.99 -5.27 -18.04
CA LEU A 678 24.41 -5.15 -17.77
C LEU A 678 25.25 -5.82 -18.86
N ALA A 679 24.86 -7.00 -19.32
CA ALA A 679 25.54 -7.71 -20.40
C ALA A 679 25.56 -6.89 -21.70
N TYR A 680 24.40 -6.34 -22.08
CA TYR A 680 24.24 -5.47 -23.25
C TYR A 680 25.07 -4.19 -23.12
N ALA A 681 25.10 -3.54 -21.95
CA ALA A 681 25.96 -2.36 -21.74
C ALA A 681 27.45 -2.69 -21.93
N ARG A 682 27.88 -3.81 -21.34
CA ARG A 682 29.28 -4.25 -21.32
C ARG A 682 29.79 -4.74 -22.66
N SER A 683 28.90 -5.23 -23.53
CA SER A 683 29.28 -5.64 -24.88
C SER A 683 29.60 -4.43 -25.78
N ILE A 684 29.18 -3.23 -25.38
CA ILE A 684 29.45 -1.98 -26.10
C ILE A 684 30.63 -1.22 -25.47
N SER A 685 30.65 -1.05 -24.15
CA SER A 685 31.69 -0.28 -23.45
C SER A 685 32.00 -0.87 -22.07
N PRO A 686 33.27 -0.84 -21.62
CA PRO A 686 33.62 -1.20 -20.25
C PRO A 686 33.13 -0.18 -19.21
N HIS A 687 32.76 1.04 -19.63
CA HIS A 687 32.31 2.11 -18.73
C HIS A 687 30.82 1.96 -18.38
N VAL A 688 30.52 0.98 -17.52
CA VAL A 688 29.16 0.70 -17.04
C VAL A 688 29.06 1.00 -15.55
N ILE A 689 28.01 1.69 -15.15
CA ILE A 689 27.68 1.98 -13.74
C ILE A 689 26.31 1.38 -13.45
N ALA A 690 26.25 0.44 -12.52
CA ALA A 690 24.99 -0.05 -11.98
C ALA A 690 24.54 0.88 -10.85
N VAL A 691 23.29 1.36 -10.88
CA VAL A 691 22.77 2.31 -9.89
C VAL A 691 21.53 1.74 -9.22
N HIS A 692 21.60 1.51 -7.92
CA HIS A 692 20.44 1.16 -7.10
C HIS A 692 20.02 2.36 -6.26
N VAL A 693 18.72 2.70 -6.27
CA VAL A 693 18.19 3.72 -5.35
C VAL A 693 17.48 3.00 -4.22
N ALA A 694 18.09 3.00 -3.04
CA ALA A 694 17.58 2.32 -1.87
C ALA A 694 16.54 3.18 -1.14
N ILE A 695 15.33 2.65 -1.00
CA ILE A 695 14.23 3.26 -0.25
C ILE A 695 14.14 2.69 1.17
N ASP A 696 14.39 1.38 1.30
CA ASP A 696 14.43 0.63 2.55
C ASP A 696 15.89 0.26 2.84
N PRO A 697 16.44 0.55 4.03
CA PRO A 697 17.79 0.13 4.40
C PRO A 697 18.02 -1.38 4.28
N HIS A 698 16.96 -2.20 4.46
CA HIS A 698 17.10 -3.66 4.36
C HIS A 698 17.36 -4.14 2.92
N ASP A 699 16.92 -3.38 1.92
CA ASP A 699 17.18 -3.68 0.50
C ASP A 699 18.68 -3.51 0.16
N ILE A 700 19.37 -2.63 0.89
CA ILE A 700 20.81 -2.35 0.69
C ILE A 700 21.63 -3.61 0.99
N GLU A 701 21.43 -4.21 2.16
CA GLU A 701 22.19 -5.40 2.59
C GLU A 701 21.94 -6.59 1.65
N THR A 702 20.66 -6.86 1.35
CA THR A 702 20.27 -8.00 0.50
C THR A 702 20.79 -7.86 -0.93
N LEU A 703 20.74 -6.66 -1.53
CA LEU A 703 21.29 -6.42 -2.86
C LEU A 703 22.82 -6.46 -2.84
N HIS A 704 23.46 -5.87 -1.83
CA HIS A 704 24.91 -5.87 -1.70
C HIS A 704 25.45 -7.30 -1.62
N GLU A 705 24.85 -8.16 -0.78
CA GLU A 705 25.22 -9.58 -0.71
C GLU A 705 25.09 -10.31 -2.06
N LYS A 706 23.95 -10.13 -2.75
CA LYS A 706 23.72 -10.72 -4.07
C LYS A 706 24.74 -10.21 -5.10
N TRP A 707 25.08 -8.92 -5.06
CA TRP A 707 26.05 -8.29 -5.95
C TRP A 707 27.47 -8.78 -5.71
N THR A 708 27.91 -8.87 -4.46
CA THR A 708 29.23 -9.42 -4.11
C THR A 708 29.37 -10.88 -4.54
N ARG A 709 28.29 -11.67 -4.41
CA ARG A 709 28.27 -13.05 -4.95
C ARG A 709 28.41 -13.06 -6.46
N LEU A 710 27.70 -12.18 -7.18
CA LEU A 710 27.78 -12.08 -8.63
C LEU A 710 29.18 -11.69 -9.11
N GLN A 711 29.81 -10.70 -8.46
CA GLN A 711 31.15 -10.22 -8.84
C GLN A 711 32.23 -11.32 -8.76
N LYS A 712 32.09 -12.31 -7.87
CA LYS A 712 33.02 -13.45 -7.78
C LYS A 712 33.09 -14.30 -9.04
N TYR A 713 32.03 -14.28 -9.85
CA TYR A 713 31.94 -15.05 -11.10
C TYR A 713 32.26 -14.21 -12.35
N MET A 714 32.65 -12.94 -12.18
CA MET A 714 32.97 -12.03 -13.28
C MET A 714 34.48 -11.87 -13.45
N THR A 715 34.93 -11.71 -14.69
CA THR A 715 36.33 -11.36 -14.96
C THR A 715 36.60 -9.89 -14.63
N LYS A 716 37.87 -9.51 -14.40
CA LYS A 716 38.27 -8.10 -14.17
C LYS A 716 37.82 -7.12 -15.27
N LYS A 717 37.60 -7.59 -16.50
CA LYS A 717 37.08 -6.77 -17.61
C LYS A 717 35.56 -6.60 -17.58
N GLU A 718 34.86 -7.43 -16.82
CA GLU A 718 33.39 -7.43 -16.66
C GLU A 718 32.99 -6.81 -15.30
N GLU A 719 33.95 -6.37 -14.50
CA GLU A 719 33.68 -5.76 -13.21
C GLU A 719 32.91 -4.45 -13.41
N THR A 720 31.70 -4.37 -12.84
CA THR A 720 30.88 -3.16 -12.87
C THR A 720 30.79 -2.57 -11.48
N GLN A 721 30.97 -1.26 -11.43
CA GLN A 721 30.77 -0.49 -10.22
C GLN A 721 29.28 -0.44 -9.87
N LEU A 722 28.92 -0.91 -8.68
CA LEU A 722 27.61 -0.68 -8.08
C LEU A 722 27.65 0.60 -7.26
N ILE A 723 26.72 1.51 -7.56
CA ILE A 723 26.45 2.71 -6.79
C ILE A 723 25.07 2.54 -6.15
N ILE A 724 25.04 2.54 -4.83
CA ILE A 724 23.82 2.55 -4.03
C ILE A 724 23.57 3.99 -3.60
N ILE A 725 22.42 4.53 -3.95
CA ILE A 725 21.96 5.86 -3.55
C ILE A 725 20.86 5.68 -2.53
N GLU A 726 21.16 5.94 -1.27
CA GLU A 726 20.15 6.05 -0.22
C GLU A 726 19.25 7.24 -0.50
N SER A 727 17.93 6.98 -0.53
CA SER A 727 16.90 8.00 -0.72
C SER A 727 16.21 8.27 0.61
N PRO A 728 16.69 9.24 1.42
CA PRO A 728 16.15 9.48 2.76
C PRO A 728 14.65 9.80 2.78
N TYR A 729 14.13 10.41 1.70
CA TYR A 729 12.70 10.74 1.52
C TYR A 729 11.97 9.79 0.55
N ARG A 730 12.52 8.61 0.27
CA ARG A 730 11.83 7.52 -0.46
C ARG A 730 11.38 7.85 -1.88
N SER A 731 12.09 8.76 -2.55
CA SER A 731 11.93 9.01 -3.97
C SER A 731 12.88 8.11 -4.77
N LEU A 732 12.38 7.36 -5.74
CA LEU A 732 13.23 6.61 -6.69
C LEU A 732 13.73 7.51 -7.82
N THR A 733 12.79 8.19 -8.46
CA THR A 733 13.02 8.90 -9.72
C THR A 733 13.96 10.10 -9.54
N ARG A 734 13.77 10.92 -8.51
CA ARG A 734 14.51 12.18 -8.37
C ARG A 734 16.00 11.97 -8.05
N PRO A 735 16.39 11.10 -7.09
CA PRO A 735 17.80 10.80 -6.84
C PRO A 735 18.50 10.22 -8.06
N LEU A 736 17.84 9.31 -8.79
CA LEU A 736 18.42 8.71 -9.99
C LEU A 736 18.67 9.76 -11.08
N LEU A 737 17.70 10.64 -11.35
CA LEU A 737 17.88 11.73 -12.34
C LEU A 737 19.01 12.68 -11.93
N SER A 738 19.07 13.05 -10.65
CA SER A 738 20.12 13.91 -10.11
C SER A 738 21.50 13.26 -10.26
N TYR A 739 21.58 11.94 -10.10
CA TYR A 739 22.81 11.20 -10.29
C TYR A 739 23.21 11.13 -11.77
N VAL A 740 22.26 10.82 -12.66
CA VAL A 740 22.48 10.80 -14.12
C VAL A 740 22.99 12.14 -14.62
N GLU A 741 22.40 13.26 -14.18
CA GLU A 741 22.89 14.59 -14.54
C GLU A 741 24.28 14.87 -13.98
N THR A 742 24.55 14.48 -12.74
CA THR A 742 25.87 14.68 -12.13
C THR A 742 26.95 13.91 -12.89
N VAL A 743 26.66 12.67 -13.31
CA VAL A 743 27.57 11.89 -14.16
C VAL A 743 27.76 12.56 -15.53
N ARG A 744 26.69 13.07 -16.13
CA ARG A 744 26.75 13.79 -17.42
C ARG A 744 27.62 15.06 -17.33
N GLU A 745 27.48 15.83 -16.26
CA GLU A 745 28.27 17.04 -16.03
C GLU A 745 29.76 16.75 -15.78
N LEU A 746 30.06 15.60 -15.18
CA LEU A 746 31.44 15.16 -14.95
C LEU A 746 32.12 14.58 -16.19
N HIS A 747 31.34 14.04 -17.14
CA HIS A 747 31.83 13.36 -18.34
C HIS A 747 31.24 13.98 -19.61
N LEU A 748 31.46 15.29 -19.80
CA LEU A 748 30.91 16.05 -20.94
C LEU A 748 31.42 15.57 -22.31
N GLU A 749 32.55 14.87 -22.37
CA GLU A 749 33.14 14.32 -23.59
C GLU A 749 32.58 12.94 -23.96
N GLU A 750 31.82 12.31 -23.06
CA GLU A 750 31.25 10.99 -23.28
C GLU A 750 29.74 11.08 -23.55
N THR A 751 29.24 10.21 -24.42
CA THR A 751 27.81 10.02 -24.61
C THR A 751 27.26 9.14 -23.50
N LEU A 752 26.40 9.74 -22.67
CA LEU A 752 25.71 9.04 -21.60
C LEU A 752 24.44 8.34 -22.11
N THR A 753 24.36 7.03 -21.91
CA THR A 753 23.19 6.21 -22.22
C THR A 753 22.63 5.58 -20.95
N VAL A 754 21.34 5.73 -20.69
CA VAL A 754 20.64 5.05 -19.59
C VAL A 754 19.88 3.85 -20.15
N ILE A 755 20.17 2.66 -19.62
CA ILE A 755 19.51 1.42 -20.04
C ILE A 755 18.42 1.07 -19.04
N LEU A 756 17.17 1.02 -19.49
CA LEU A 756 16.01 0.70 -18.67
C LEU A 756 15.54 -0.73 -18.97
N PRO A 757 15.61 -1.65 -17.98
CA PRO A 757 14.88 -2.91 -18.08
C PRO A 757 13.37 -2.62 -17.93
N GLU A 758 12.56 -2.95 -18.94
CA GLU A 758 11.11 -2.74 -18.92
C GLU A 758 10.37 -4.07 -19.08
N PHE A 759 9.36 -4.35 -18.25
CA PHE A 759 8.53 -5.54 -18.43
C PHE A 759 7.49 -5.30 -19.52
N VAL A 760 7.30 -6.25 -20.42
CA VAL A 760 6.22 -6.24 -21.41
C VAL A 760 5.20 -7.29 -20.98
N VAL A 761 4.11 -6.78 -20.39
CA VAL A 761 3.01 -7.59 -19.88
C VAL A 761 2.08 -8.06 -20.99
N ALA A 762 1.46 -9.23 -20.80
CA ALA A 762 0.59 -9.84 -21.80
C ALA A 762 -0.80 -9.17 -21.85
N HIS A 763 -1.27 -8.64 -20.72
CA HIS A 763 -2.56 -7.97 -20.61
C HIS A 763 -2.44 -6.55 -20.05
N TRP A 764 -3.35 -5.66 -20.45
CA TRP A 764 -3.35 -4.27 -20.01
C TRP A 764 -3.54 -4.12 -18.48
N TRP A 765 -4.27 -5.03 -17.83
CA TRP A 765 -4.52 -4.96 -16.38
C TRP A 765 -3.27 -5.33 -15.56
N GLU A 766 -2.38 -6.16 -16.11
CA GLU A 766 -1.08 -6.50 -15.50
C GLU A 766 -0.17 -5.26 -15.44
N TYR A 767 -0.41 -4.28 -16.31
CA TYR A 767 0.31 -2.99 -16.31
C TYR A 767 -0.02 -2.14 -15.08
N PHE A 768 -1.16 -2.37 -14.39
CA PHE A 768 -1.40 -1.73 -13.10
C PHE A 768 -0.57 -2.36 -11.98
N LEU A 769 -0.23 -3.65 -12.12
CA LEU A 769 0.58 -4.40 -11.16
C LEU A 769 2.09 -4.20 -11.37
N HIS A 770 2.52 -3.87 -12.60
CA HIS A 770 3.94 -3.76 -13.01
C HIS A 770 4.26 -2.41 -13.70
N ASN A 771 5.55 -2.06 -13.84
CA ASN A 771 6.06 -0.94 -14.67
C ASN A 771 5.67 0.52 -14.36
N GLN A 772 4.91 0.80 -13.30
CA GLN A 772 4.56 2.19 -12.95
C GLN A 772 5.82 3.07 -12.76
N THR A 773 6.85 2.53 -12.12
CA THR A 773 8.14 3.22 -11.89
C THR A 773 8.93 3.41 -13.18
N ALA A 774 9.00 2.39 -14.04
CA ALA A 774 9.73 2.44 -15.31
C ALA A 774 9.17 3.51 -16.24
N LEU A 775 7.83 3.58 -16.36
CA LEU A 775 7.16 4.60 -17.17
C LEU A 775 7.43 6.02 -16.64
N GLN A 776 7.44 6.21 -15.32
CA GLN A 776 7.74 7.50 -14.70
C GLN A 776 9.20 7.92 -14.93
N LEU A 777 10.14 6.96 -14.82
CA LEU A 777 11.56 7.17 -15.10
C LEU A 777 11.79 7.53 -16.56
N LYS A 778 11.24 6.76 -17.49
CA LYS A 778 11.33 7.00 -18.94
C LYS A 778 10.88 8.40 -19.32
N ARG A 779 9.69 8.81 -18.85
CA ARG A 779 9.16 10.17 -19.07
C ARG A 779 10.10 11.25 -18.57
N SER A 780 10.75 11.03 -17.43
CA SER A 780 11.63 12.02 -16.81
C SER A 780 13.03 12.04 -17.46
N LEU A 781 13.54 10.89 -17.88
CA LEU A 781 14.84 10.75 -18.55
C LEU A 781 14.80 11.32 -19.98
N SER A 782 13.72 11.09 -20.73
CA SER A 782 13.55 11.68 -22.08
C SER A 782 13.48 13.22 -22.07
N ALA A 783 13.14 13.82 -20.94
CA ALA A 783 13.16 15.27 -20.77
C ALA A 783 14.57 15.85 -20.55
N LEU A 784 15.60 15.01 -20.32
CA LEU A 784 16.97 15.45 -20.11
C LEU A 784 17.70 15.68 -21.45
N PRO A 785 18.29 16.88 -21.67
CA PRO A 785 18.99 17.16 -22.92
C PRO A 785 20.22 16.27 -23.15
N GLY A 786 20.36 15.73 -24.37
CA GLY A 786 21.54 14.96 -24.79
C GLY A 786 21.72 13.59 -24.11
N LEU A 787 20.68 13.07 -23.44
CA LEU A 787 20.70 11.75 -22.81
C LEU A 787 20.11 10.70 -23.76
N VAL A 788 20.86 9.66 -24.08
CA VAL A 788 20.32 8.52 -24.83
C VAL A 788 19.62 7.57 -23.86
N VAL A 789 18.46 7.05 -24.24
CA VAL A 789 17.70 6.07 -23.43
C VAL A 789 17.50 4.80 -24.24
N THR A 790 17.95 3.66 -23.69
CA THR A 790 17.80 2.34 -24.30
C THR A 790 16.84 1.51 -23.46
N ASP A 791 15.73 1.07 -24.06
CA ASP A 791 14.74 0.19 -23.44
C ASP A 791 15.07 -1.27 -23.79
N ILE A 792 15.26 -2.11 -22.78
CA ILE A 792 15.44 -3.56 -22.95
C ILE A 792 14.15 -4.24 -22.50
N PRO A 793 13.32 -4.73 -23.44
CA PRO A 793 12.05 -5.32 -23.07
C PRO A 793 12.24 -6.74 -22.52
N GLN A 794 11.49 -7.04 -21.47
CA GLN A 794 11.34 -8.37 -20.88
C GLN A 794 9.94 -8.89 -21.18
N HIS A 795 9.83 -9.82 -22.11
CA HIS A 795 8.54 -10.37 -22.48
C HIS A 795 8.14 -11.50 -21.56
N ILE A 796 6.89 -11.46 -21.11
CA ILE A 796 6.23 -12.60 -20.49
C ILE A 796 5.70 -13.47 -21.64
N GLN A 797 6.12 -14.72 -21.73
CA GLN A 797 5.65 -15.62 -22.80
C GLN A 797 4.12 -15.73 -22.76
N ARG A 798 3.47 -15.33 -23.85
CA ARG A 798 2.06 -15.67 -24.06
C ARG A 798 2.04 -17.18 -24.27
N LYS A 799 1.41 -17.93 -23.35
CA LYS A 799 1.08 -19.34 -23.60
C LYS A 799 0.46 -19.42 -24.99
N ALA A 800 1.16 -20.02 -25.95
CA ALA A 800 0.49 -20.59 -27.10
C ALA A 800 -0.50 -21.57 -26.48
N GLN A 801 -1.81 -21.30 -26.60
CA GLN A 801 -2.81 -22.33 -26.34
C GLN A 801 -2.46 -23.48 -27.30
N LYS A 802 -1.82 -24.51 -26.76
CA LYS A 802 -1.84 -25.84 -27.37
C LYS A 802 -3.23 -26.41 -27.24
#